data_AF-A0A2U1N4W7-F1
#
_entry.id   AF-A0A2U1N4W7-F1
#
_cell.length_a   1.000
_cell.length_b   1.000
_cell.length_c   1.000
_cell.angle_alpha   90.00
_cell.angle_beta   90.00
_cell.angle_gamma   90.00
#
_symmetry.space_group_name_H-M   'P 1'
#
loop_
_entity.id
_entity.type
_entity.pdbx_description
1 polymer ?
#
loop_
_entity_poly.entity_id
_entity_poly.type
_entity_poly.pdbx_seq_one_letter_code
_entity_poly.pdbx_strand_id
1 'polypeptide(L)'
;MNFLSINIRGIGSRGKPGWVNKLKSEFGVSFIGLQETMSSNVSPGMIVSYWGGLGFEYESVNSEGNSGGILSVWDPKFLLKDTVMKDSNFLLVSGLLGDGNSRINIMNVYAPQSNNDKRNLWDKIIRVIQAGRGWWIIFGDFNAVREPDERKNSVFDPGCARDFNDFVEEAGLREFDLKGLKYTYLVNRCGEFKMSRIDRVFVCDNIFNKWSNAYVRALRRELSDHTPLLLSLVDTNFGPKPFRWFDSWLERPGCVEVINSVMDGWIYDDPPELSLIQKLKMLRDKLKVWKVLMEQQELEEADFWVWSECTKCLQEIEFYRSRDFRQKSRVKWASLGDENSSYFHNVVKGRQARNAIPSLEVRGEWISEPAIIKREVLRFFRNHFKEALPVRPNILCTGCWRQIVKTGEKRIWNGNTLNSYFVGIVGDGSSINFWTDSWLHNEPLRFAYPNLFRIERKKWATVSERLLVVNDEKIMNWHWTTAPSSAVQVTELFSLLSDIYDYDWKGGSDEWKWTADDEGVFSVKQAKVLMSSGPVQQNIWCMNWKGWAPLKCKVMAWRAAINRLPTKLSLNWSNAESLCRMIRVIFAATTKKQHRTYLPASELVKRGVPLPNDTCDLCSNNEETTSHLFTGCMFAAEIWSRMETWCRLSPIFAFEVVDLLTLADVQQLSKTNKHILKGILITALLYGMKGTIEFSKTIDGEPSKSWNL
;
A
#
# COMPACT_ATOMS: atom_id res chain seq x y z
N MET A 1 12.77 16.59 24.54
CA MET A 1 12.99 18.05 24.39
C MET A 1 12.00 18.56 23.37
N ASN A 2 11.27 19.63 23.68
CA ASN A 2 10.17 20.09 22.83
C ASN A 2 10.37 21.56 22.44
N PHE A 3 10.10 21.87 21.17
CA PHE A 3 10.26 23.19 20.56
C PHE A 3 8.92 23.64 20.00
N LEU A 4 8.59 24.91 20.19
CA LEU A 4 7.35 25.51 19.71
C LEU A 4 7.65 26.65 18.75
N SER A 5 7.09 26.60 17.54
CA SER A 5 7.15 27.67 16.55
C SER A 5 5.78 28.25 16.30
N ILE A 6 5.63 29.57 16.37
CA ILE A 6 4.35 30.25 16.12
C ILE A 6 4.58 31.60 15.43
N ASN A 7 4.02 31.79 14.24
CA ASN A 7 3.81 33.13 13.73
C ASN A 7 2.63 33.74 14.50
N ILE A 8 2.95 34.70 15.38
CA ILE A 8 2.05 35.19 16.42
C ILE A 8 1.21 36.38 15.96
N ARG A 9 1.57 37.02 14.84
CA ARG A 9 0.83 38.16 14.26
C ARG A 9 0.50 39.26 15.28
N GLY A 10 1.54 39.76 15.92
CA GLY A 10 1.47 40.77 16.97
C GLY A 10 1.48 40.16 18.37
N ILE A 11 2.51 40.47 19.14
CA ILE A 11 2.71 40.00 20.51
C ILE A 11 1.86 40.77 21.55
N GLY A 12 1.33 41.94 21.20
CA GLY A 12 0.55 42.76 22.11
C GLY A 12 -0.94 42.38 22.26
N SER A 13 -1.45 41.42 21.48
CA SER A 13 -2.89 41.11 21.47
C SER A 13 -3.34 40.35 22.72
N ARG A 14 -4.49 40.71 23.29
CA ARG A 14 -5.08 40.05 24.46
C ARG A 14 -5.27 38.54 24.23
N GLY A 15 -5.01 37.75 25.27
CA GLY A 15 -5.21 36.28 25.28
C GLY A 15 -4.04 35.46 24.72
N LYS A 16 -3.20 36.02 23.85
CA LYS A 16 -2.04 35.33 23.26
C LYS A 16 -1.00 34.87 24.30
N PRO A 17 -0.64 35.65 25.34
CA PRO A 17 0.32 35.17 26.34
C PRO A 17 -0.17 33.91 27.07
N GLY A 18 -1.43 33.92 27.53
CA GLY A 18 -2.04 32.76 28.20
C GLY A 18 -2.17 31.55 27.28
N TRP A 19 -2.47 31.76 26.01
CA TRP A 19 -2.49 30.69 25.01
C TRP A 19 -1.13 30.03 24.82
N VAL A 20 -0.07 30.82 24.57
CA VAL A 20 1.29 30.29 24.39
C VAL A 20 1.80 29.63 25.68
N ASN A 21 1.53 30.23 26.84
CA ASN A 21 1.90 29.67 28.12
C ASN A 21 1.21 28.32 28.40
N LYS A 22 -0.08 28.20 28.05
CA LYS A 22 -0.82 26.94 28.14
C LYS A 22 -0.16 25.88 27.27
N LEU A 23 0.15 26.18 26.01
CA LEU A 23 0.85 25.25 25.11
C LEU A 23 2.23 24.84 25.65
N LYS A 24 3.00 25.80 26.19
CA LYS A 24 4.30 25.52 26.80
C LYS A 24 4.18 24.55 27.97
N SER A 25 3.19 24.76 28.83
CA SER A 25 2.97 23.94 30.03
C SER A 25 2.43 22.56 29.68
N GLU A 26 1.44 22.49 28.78
CA GLU A 26 0.82 21.24 28.31
C GLU A 26 1.83 20.31 27.62
N PHE A 27 2.72 20.88 26.81
CA PHE A 27 3.70 20.09 26.03
C PHE A 27 5.12 20.13 26.61
N GLY A 28 5.36 20.71 27.78
CA GLY A 28 6.71 20.78 28.37
C GLY A 28 7.76 21.38 27.43
N VAL A 29 7.44 22.52 26.81
CA VAL A 29 8.30 23.16 25.80
C VAL A 29 9.52 23.82 26.45
N SER A 30 10.70 23.55 25.89
CA SER A 30 12.00 24.06 26.37
C SER A 30 12.50 25.27 25.57
N PHE A 31 12.01 25.44 24.34
CA PHE A 31 12.37 26.55 23.44
C PHE A 31 11.14 27.00 22.64
N ILE A 32 10.85 28.29 22.66
CA ILE A 32 9.77 28.93 21.90
C ILE A 32 10.39 29.90 20.91
N GLY A 33 10.01 29.82 19.63
CA GLY A 33 10.25 30.90 18.69
C GLY A 33 8.95 31.47 18.13
N LEU A 34 8.83 32.79 18.24
CA LEU A 34 7.71 33.56 17.72
C LEU A 34 8.16 34.39 16.51
N GLN A 35 7.32 34.43 15.47
CA GLN A 35 7.50 35.26 14.27
C GLN A 35 6.39 36.32 14.19
N GLU A 36 6.63 37.42 13.48
CA GLU A 36 5.75 38.61 13.41
C GLU A 36 5.34 39.12 14.79
N THR A 37 6.31 39.45 15.65
CA THR A 37 5.99 40.04 16.95
C THR A 37 5.34 41.42 16.82
N MET A 38 5.57 42.14 15.71
CA MET A 38 5.04 43.49 15.44
C MET A 38 5.25 44.46 16.62
N SER A 39 6.35 44.28 17.36
CA SER A 39 6.74 45.17 18.45
C SER A 39 8.12 45.74 18.21
N SER A 40 8.21 47.06 18.32
CA SER A 40 9.47 47.81 18.29
C SER A 40 10.28 47.65 19.58
N ASN A 41 9.67 47.16 20.66
CA ASN A 41 10.33 46.89 21.92
C ASN A 41 9.70 45.68 22.62
N VAL A 42 10.47 44.61 22.79
CA VAL A 42 10.04 43.41 23.52
C VAL A 42 10.65 43.45 24.92
N SER A 43 9.83 43.83 25.91
CA SER A 43 10.27 43.95 27.30
C SER A 43 10.23 42.61 28.04
N PRO A 44 11.11 42.38 29.04
CA PRO A 44 11.09 41.16 29.85
C PRO A 44 9.73 40.88 30.50
N GLY A 45 9.05 41.92 31.00
CA GLY A 45 7.74 41.80 31.65
C GLY A 45 6.65 41.25 30.72
N MET A 46 6.73 41.55 29.42
CA MET A 46 5.84 40.94 28.42
C MET A 46 6.10 39.44 28.30
N ILE A 47 7.36 39.04 28.24
CA ILE A 47 7.77 37.64 28.03
C ILE A 47 7.41 36.76 29.23
N VAL A 48 7.44 37.29 30.46
CA VAL A 48 7.03 36.55 31.68
C VAL A 48 5.66 35.90 31.50
N SER A 49 4.71 36.61 30.89
CA SER A 49 3.35 36.12 30.66
C SER A 49 3.25 35.03 29.57
N TYR A 50 4.18 35.03 28.60
CA TYR A 50 4.28 33.98 27.58
C TYR A 50 5.01 32.74 28.12
N TRP A 51 6.04 32.93 28.95
CA TRP A 51 6.84 31.85 29.51
C TRP A 51 6.17 31.16 30.70
N GLY A 52 5.46 31.92 31.54
CA GLY A 52 4.77 31.43 32.74
C GLY A 52 5.55 31.56 34.04
N GLY A 53 6.46 32.54 34.14
CA GLY A 53 7.26 32.75 35.34
C GLY A 53 8.62 33.38 35.04
N LEU A 54 9.44 33.48 36.09
CA LEU A 54 10.85 33.87 36.01
C LEU A 54 11.71 32.63 35.70
N GLY A 55 12.90 32.83 35.13
CA GLY A 55 13.80 31.73 34.74
C GLY A 55 13.71 31.35 33.26
N PHE A 56 13.85 32.36 32.40
CA PHE A 56 14.04 32.19 30.96
C PHE A 56 15.18 33.11 30.50
N GLU A 57 15.79 32.75 29.38
CA GLU A 57 16.55 33.68 28.56
C GLU A 57 15.80 33.96 27.26
N TYR A 58 16.08 35.11 26.64
CA TYR A 58 15.47 35.46 25.38
C TYR A 58 16.39 36.33 24.52
N GLU A 59 16.13 36.30 23.22
CA GLU A 59 16.69 37.25 22.26
C GLU A 59 15.58 37.68 21.30
N SER A 60 15.63 38.93 20.85
CA SER A 60 14.69 39.46 19.88
C SER A 60 15.37 40.28 18.79
N VAL A 61 14.70 40.31 17.65
CA VAL A 61 14.86 41.27 16.56
C VAL A 61 13.58 42.10 16.53
N ASN A 62 13.70 43.43 16.58
CA ASN A 62 12.55 44.33 16.63
C ASN A 62 11.84 44.39 15.28
N SER A 63 10.55 44.74 15.28
CA SER A 63 9.84 45.03 14.03
C SER A 63 10.16 46.43 13.50
N GLU A 64 10.10 46.60 12.19
CA GLU A 64 10.08 47.92 11.55
C GLU A 64 8.62 48.30 11.27
N GLY A 65 8.07 49.18 12.12
CA GLY A 65 6.64 49.45 12.15
C GLY A 65 5.85 48.18 12.49
N ASN A 66 4.81 47.88 11.69
CA ASN A 66 3.98 46.68 11.84
C ASN A 66 4.55 45.43 11.12
N SER A 67 5.76 45.52 10.56
CA SER A 67 6.34 44.47 9.74
C SER A 67 7.49 43.78 10.46
N GLY A 68 7.40 42.44 10.57
CA GLY A 68 8.45 41.59 11.09
C GLY A 68 8.50 41.51 12.62
N GLY A 69 9.72 41.35 13.13
CA GLY A 69 10.00 41.05 14.53
C GLY A 69 10.02 39.56 14.81
N ILE A 70 11.10 39.10 15.45
CA ILE A 70 11.38 37.69 15.72
C ILE A 70 11.81 37.58 17.19
N LEU A 71 11.26 36.62 17.93
CA LEU A 71 11.59 36.40 19.34
C LEU A 71 11.90 34.93 19.56
N SER A 72 12.99 34.64 20.28
CA SER A 72 13.31 33.31 20.77
C SER A 72 13.41 33.34 22.29
N VAL A 73 12.75 32.43 22.98
CA VAL A 73 12.69 32.32 24.45
C VAL A 73 12.98 30.87 24.85
N TRP A 74 13.84 30.64 25.83
CA TRP A 74 14.21 29.29 26.24
C TRP A 74 14.57 29.15 27.72
N ASP A 75 14.60 27.90 28.19
CA ASP A 75 15.08 27.55 29.52
C ASP A 75 16.63 27.53 29.53
N PRO A 76 17.33 28.34 30.34
CA PRO A 76 18.78 28.33 30.41
C PRO A 76 19.37 26.98 30.90
N LYS A 77 18.56 26.13 31.58
CA LYS A 77 18.98 24.76 31.91
C LYS A 77 19.00 23.84 30.69
N PHE A 78 18.22 24.16 29.66
CA PHE A 78 18.19 23.41 28.41
C PHE A 78 19.34 23.83 27.48
N LEU A 79 19.59 25.12 27.35
CA LEU A 79 20.58 25.69 26.43
C LEU A 79 21.39 26.78 27.12
N LEU A 80 22.68 26.53 27.26
CA LEU A 80 23.67 27.53 27.67
C LEU A 80 24.12 28.29 26.42
N LYS A 81 23.53 29.47 26.20
CA LYS A 81 23.80 30.34 25.05
C LYS A 81 25.25 30.83 25.08
N ASP A 82 25.95 30.72 23.94
CA ASP A 82 27.25 31.35 23.74
C ASP A 82 27.29 32.34 22.57
N THR A 83 26.49 32.11 21.53
CA THR A 83 26.52 32.90 20.29
C THR A 83 25.11 33.24 19.85
N VAL A 84 24.91 34.49 19.42
CA VAL A 84 23.65 34.97 18.85
C VAL A 84 23.95 35.68 17.55
N MET A 85 23.16 35.40 16.52
CA MET A 85 23.18 36.16 15.27
C MET A 85 21.78 36.68 14.99
N LYS A 86 21.68 38.00 14.83
CA LYS A 86 20.43 38.73 14.60
C LYS A 86 20.39 39.20 13.16
N ASP A 87 19.31 38.89 12.49
CA ASP A 87 19.01 39.32 11.14
C ASP A 87 17.52 39.70 11.04
N SER A 88 17.16 40.56 10.08
CA SER A 88 15.76 40.94 9.88
C SER A 88 14.86 39.75 9.51
N ASN A 89 15.43 38.69 8.93
CA ASN A 89 14.70 37.49 8.48
C ASN A 89 14.97 36.24 9.32
N PHE A 90 15.95 36.25 10.22
CA PHE A 90 16.16 35.14 11.14
C PHE A 90 16.83 35.55 12.45
N LEU A 91 16.62 34.76 13.49
CA LEU A 91 17.30 34.86 14.77
C LEU A 91 17.93 33.51 15.12
N LEU A 92 19.25 33.46 15.15
CA LEU A 92 20.02 32.29 15.53
C LEU A 92 20.47 32.40 16.98
N VAL A 93 20.18 31.37 17.75
CA VAL A 93 20.72 31.15 19.10
C VAL A 93 21.52 29.85 19.08
N SER A 94 22.80 29.95 19.44
CA SER A 94 23.73 28.82 19.47
C SER A 94 24.34 28.67 20.85
N GLY A 95 24.59 27.43 21.23
CA GLY A 95 25.13 27.12 22.55
C GLY A 95 25.32 25.64 22.81
N LEU A 96 25.62 25.31 24.05
CA LEU A 96 25.73 23.93 24.52
C LEU A 96 24.41 23.49 25.15
N LEU A 97 23.96 22.28 24.82
CA LEU A 97 22.86 21.65 25.54
C LEU A 97 23.26 21.46 27.02
N GLY A 98 22.27 21.27 27.90
CA GLY A 98 22.52 21.03 29.33
C GLY A 98 23.40 19.82 29.68
N ASP A 99 23.78 19.00 28.69
CA ASP A 99 24.78 17.92 28.83
C ASP A 99 26.24 18.42 28.78
N GLY A 100 26.46 19.69 28.45
CA GLY A 100 27.76 20.35 28.38
C GLY A 100 28.64 19.96 27.19
N ASN A 101 28.26 18.94 26.41
CA ASN A 101 29.10 18.39 25.32
C ASN A 101 28.48 18.56 23.93
N SER A 102 27.16 18.68 23.83
CA SER A 102 26.47 18.73 22.53
C SER A 102 26.18 20.19 22.11
N ARG A 103 26.91 20.71 21.11
CA ARG A 103 26.63 22.01 20.51
C ARG A 103 25.38 21.95 19.61
N ILE A 104 24.46 22.88 19.81
CA ILE A 104 23.24 23.03 19.01
C ILE A 104 23.08 24.48 18.52
N ASN A 105 22.54 24.61 17.30
CA ASN A 105 22.23 25.85 16.62
C ASN A 105 20.71 25.85 16.35
N ILE A 106 19.99 26.81 16.92
CA ILE A 106 18.54 26.93 16.79
C ILE A 106 18.23 28.24 16.07
N MET A 107 17.69 28.14 14.86
CA MET A 107 17.39 29.29 14.01
C MET A 107 15.87 29.45 13.86
N ASN A 108 15.37 30.59 14.31
CA ASN A 108 13.99 31.03 14.14
C ASN A 108 13.89 31.94 12.90
N VAL A 109 13.16 31.51 11.87
CA VAL A 109 13.10 32.15 10.55
C VAL A 109 11.76 32.83 10.31
N TYR A 110 11.81 34.04 9.75
CA TYR A 110 10.66 34.75 9.16
C TYR A 110 11.07 35.26 7.77
N ALA A 111 10.76 34.46 6.74
CA ALA A 111 11.19 34.72 5.38
C ALA A 111 10.36 35.84 4.72
N PRO A 112 10.96 36.63 3.81
CA PRO A 112 10.26 37.69 3.09
C PRO A 112 9.22 37.10 2.11
N GLN A 113 8.29 37.92 1.62
CA GLN A 113 7.27 37.48 0.66
C GLN A 113 7.81 37.31 -0.77
N SER A 114 8.70 38.22 -1.19
CA SER A 114 9.31 38.28 -2.53
C SER A 114 10.21 37.07 -2.80
N ASN A 115 10.07 36.47 -3.99
CA ASN A 115 10.90 35.34 -4.39
C ASN A 115 12.39 35.69 -4.50
N ASN A 116 12.72 36.92 -4.91
CA ASN A 116 14.11 37.36 -5.02
C ASN A 116 14.78 37.43 -3.63
N ASP A 117 14.07 37.99 -2.66
CA ASP A 117 14.57 38.16 -1.30
C ASP A 117 14.64 36.82 -0.56
N LYS A 118 13.74 35.88 -0.87
CA LYS A 118 13.82 34.49 -0.39
C LYS A 118 15.11 33.83 -0.85
N ARG A 119 15.51 33.94 -2.13
CA ARG A 119 16.77 33.36 -2.62
C ARG A 119 17.98 33.93 -1.88
N ASN A 120 18.02 35.25 -1.71
CA ASN A 120 19.09 35.91 -0.95
C ASN A 120 19.14 35.40 0.50
N LEU A 121 17.98 35.18 1.12
CA LEU A 121 17.88 34.59 2.46
C LEU A 121 18.37 33.14 2.49
N TRP A 122 17.99 32.31 1.51
CA TRP A 122 18.45 30.92 1.41
C TRP A 122 19.97 30.84 1.32
N ASP A 123 20.59 31.61 0.43
CA ASP A 123 22.04 31.67 0.28
C ASP A 123 22.72 32.11 1.59
N LYS A 124 22.13 33.08 2.29
CA LYS A 124 22.63 33.57 3.58
C LYS A 124 22.55 32.49 4.65
N ILE A 125 21.43 31.78 4.75
CA ILE A 125 21.24 30.68 5.72
C ILE A 125 22.22 29.54 5.41
N ILE A 126 22.42 29.17 4.14
CA ILE A 126 23.38 28.14 3.73
C ILE A 126 24.79 28.50 4.22
N ARG A 127 25.24 29.74 4.00
CA ARG A 127 26.57 30.21 4.48
C ARG A 127 26.70 30.11 6.00
N VAL A 128 25.65 30.46 6.73
CA VAL A 128 25.62 30.35 8.20
C VAL A 128 25.68 28.89 8.65
N ILE A 129 24.98 27.98 7.97
CA ILE A 129 25.03 26.54 8.25
C ILE A 129 26.41 25.96 7.97
N GLN A 130 27.01 26.31 6.83
CA GLN A 130 28.33 25.83 6.41
C GLN A 130 29.46 26.32 7.34
N ALA A 131 29.35 27.54 7.86
CA ALA A 131 30.31 28.11 8.80
C ALA A 131 30.17 27.55 10.24
N GLY A 132 28.94 27.19 10.64
CA GLY A 132 28.65 26.77 12.01
C GLY A 132 28.79 25.27 12.24
N ARG A 133 29.48 24.89 13.33
CA ARG A 133 29.57 23.50 13.79
C ARG A 133 28.42 23.15 14.75
N GLY A 134 28.09 21.86 14.84
CA GLY A 134 27.08 21.35 15.77
C GLY A 134 25.79 20.93 15.08
N TRP A 135 24.77 20.63 15.87
CA TRP A 135 23.47 20.19 15.35
C TRP A 135 22.58 21.38 15.00
N TRP A 136 21.76 21.26 13.96
CA TRP A 136 20.92 22.35 13.48
C TRP A 136 19.45 22.01 13.62
N ILE A 137 18.69 22.93 14.23
CA ILE A 137 17.23 23.00 14.17
C ILE A 137 16.88 24.35 13.57
N ILE A 138 16.13 24.34 12.47
CA ILE A 138 15.66 25.55 11.81
C ILE A 138 14.16 25.48 11.72
N PHE A 139 13.46 26.47 12.23
CA PHE A 139 12.01 26.49 12.18
C PHE A 139 11.48 27.90 11.98
N GLY A 140 10.22 28.01 11.60
CA GLY A 140 9.54 29.28 11.50
C GLY A 140 8.63 29.35 10.28
N ASP A 141 8.37 30.57 9.85
CA ASP A 141 7.57 30.88 8.68
C ASP A 141 8.47 31.15 7.48
N PHE A 142 8.47 30.23 6.52
CA PHE A 142 9.30 30.30 5.33
C PHE A 142 8.61 31.00 4.16
N ASN A 143 7.33 31.36 4.30
CA ASN A 143 6.51 31.95 3.22
C ASN A 143 6.60 31.18 1.87
N ALA A 144 6.95 29.89 1.91
CA ALA A 144 7.21 29.05 0.75
C ALA A 144 6.59 27.65 0.93
N VAL A 145 6.04 27.13 -0.16
CA VAL A 145 5.49 25.76 -0.24
C VAL A 145 6.43 24.91 -1.09
N ARG A 146 6.51 23.61 -0.78
CA ARG A 146 7.39 22.66 -1.48
C ARG A 146 6.66 21.94 -2.60
N GLU A 147 5.37 21.68 -2.41
CA GLU A 147 4.55 20.85 -3.31
C GLU A 147 3.20 21.51 -3.65
N PRO A 148 2.58 21.18 -4.80
CA PRO A 148 1.30 21.78 -5.21
C PRO A 148 0.14 21.53 -4.23
N ASP A 149 0.10 20.37 -3.56
CA ASP A 149 -0.98 19.97 -2.67
C ASP A 149 -0.90 20.62 -1.27
N GLU A 150 0.19 21.33 -1.01
CA GLU A 150 0.41 22.19 0.15
C GLU A 150 -0.24 23.57 -0.01
N ARG A 151 -0.88 23.85 -1.15
CA ARG A 151 -1.80 24.97 -1.34
C ARG A 151 -3.22 24.49 -1.60
N LYS A 152 -4.20 25.26 -1.12
CA LYS A 152 -5.61 25.11 -1.46
C LYS A 152 -6.21 26.47 -1.78
N ASN A 153 -7.00 26.53 -2.86
CA ASN A 153 -7.67 27.75 -3.33
C ASN A 153 -6.71 28.94 -3.57
N SER A 154 -5.44 28.65 -3.92
CA SER A 154 -4.43 29.64 -4.31
C SER A 154 -3.53 29.07 -5.40
N VAL A 155 -2.89 29.96 -6.17
CA VAL A 155 -1.98 29.58 -7.26
C VAL A 155 -0.68 29.04 -6.68
N PHE A 156 -0.22 27.90 -7.22
CA PHE A 156 1.07 27.31 -6.90
C PHE A 156 2.15 27.91 -7.80
N ASP A 157 3.25 28.37 -7.19
CA ASP A 157 4.42 28.87 -7.89
C ASP A 157 5.50 27.77 -7.95
N PRO A 158 5.70 27.12 -9.10
CA PRO A 158 6.69 26.06 -9.24
C PRO A 158 8.14 26.56 -9.22
N GLY A 159 8.38 27.83 -9.52
CA GLY A 159 9.71 28.44 -9.44
C GLY A 159 10.14 28.60 -7.99
N CYS A 160 9.30 29.27 -7.18
CA CYS A 160 9.55 29.43 -5.75
C CYS A 160 9.67 28.09 -5.02
N ALA A 161 8.86 27.08 -5.39
CA ALA A 161 8.94 25.76 -4.79
C ALA A 161 10.24 25.03 -5.14
N ARG A 162 10.76 25.20 -6.36
CA ARG A 162 12.05 24.63 -6.76
C ARG A 162 13.20 25.25 -5.98
N ASP A 163 13.30 26.59 -6.01
CA ASP A 163 14.33 27.34 -5.29
C ASP A 163 14.35 26.96 -3.80
N PHE A 164 13.17 26.78 -3.19
CA PHE A 164 13.06 26.38 -1.79
C PHE A 164 13.45 24.92 -1.53
N ASN A 165 13.13 24.00 -2.45
CA ASN A 165 13.55 22.61 -2.33
C ASN A 165 15.07 22.45 -2.51
N ASP A 166 15.65 23.17 -3.48
CA ASP A 166 17.08 23.18 -3.75
C ASP A 166 17.85 23.71 -2.51
N PHE A 167 17.35 24.79 -1.89
CA PHE A 167 17.87 25.28 -0.59
C PHE A 167 17.88 24.20 0.50
N VAL A 168 16.77 23.48 0.69
CA VAL A 168 16.66 22.46 1.74
C VAL A 168 17.65 21.31 1.49
N GLU A 169 17.82 20.92 0.22
CA GLU A 169 18.76 19.88 -0.19
C GLU A 169 20.21 20.32 -0.01
N GLU A 170 20.58 21.50 -0.50
CA GLU A 170 21.94 22.05 -0.40
C GLU A 170 22.36 22.30 1.06
N ALA A 171 21.43 22.74 1.90
CA ALA A 171 21.67 22.93 3.34
C ALA A 171 21.77 21.61 4.13
N GLY A 172 21.52 20.45 3.50
CA GLY A 172 21.54 19.14 4.17
C GLY A 172 20.44 19.01 5.24
N LEU A 173 19.29 19.66 5.02
CA LEU A 173 18.20 19.75 5.99
C LEU A 173 17.14 18.67 5.75
N ARG A 174 16.62 18.11 6.83
CA ARG A 174 15.55 17.11 6.81
C ARG A 174 14.32 17.58 7.57
N GLU A 175 13.18 17.10 7.12
CA GLU A 175 11.86 17.39 7.67
C GLU A 175 11.27 16.09 8.24
N PHE A 176 10.70 16.15 9.45
CA PHE A 176 9.82 15.09 9.93
C PHE A 176 8.43 15.25 9.34
N ASP A 177 7.73 14.14 9.11
CA ASP A 177 6.34 14.15 8.68
C ASP A 177 5.47 14.99 9.62
N LEU A 178 4.76 15.97 9.06
CA LEU A 178 3.79 16.76 9.80
C LEU A 178 2.58 15.90 10.21
N LYS A 179 2.32 15.84 11.51
CA LYS A 179 1.13 15.22 12.09
C LYS A 179 0.10 16.30 12.45
N GLY A 180 -1.19 15.93 12.47
CA GLY A 180 -2.28 16.86 12.78
C GLY A 180 -2.83 17.56 11.54
N LEU A 181 -2.95 18.89 11.59
CA LEU A 181 -3.50 19.68 10.49
C LEU A 181 -2.57 19.71 9.26
N LYS A 182 -3.13 19.55 8.06
CA LYS A 182 -2.37 19.54 6.79
C LYS A 182 -1.81 20.93 6.41
N TYR A 183 -2.53 22.01 6.75
CA TYR A 183 -2.19 23.38 6.40
C TYR A 183 -1.90 24.20 7.66
N THR A 184 -0.84 25.01 7.62
CA THR A 184 -0.41 25.81 8.77
C THR A 184 -0.95 27.23 8.71
N TYR A 185 -1.17 27.78 7.52
CA TYR A 185 -1.73 29.12 7.29
C TYR A 185 -3.13 29.07 6.69
N LEU A 186 -4.02 29.96 7.15
CA LEU A 186 -5.41 30.07 6.71
C LEU A 186 -5.80 31.53 6.60
N VAL A 187 -6.24 31.95 5.42
CA VAL A 187 -6.81 33.27 5.20
C VAL A 187 -8.25 33.12 4.73
N ASN A 188 -9.16 33.88 5.34
CA ASN A 188 -10.52 34.04 4.85
C ASN A 188 -10.63 35.43 4.19
N ARG A 189 -10.94 35.47 2.89
CA ARG A 189 -11.32 36.71 2.20
C ARG A 189 -12.71 36.53 1.62
N CYS A 190 -13.67 37.31 2.10
CA CYS A 190 -15.03 37.36 1.56
C CYS A 190 -15.73 35.99 1.46
N GLY A 191 -15.49 35.08 2.42
CA GLY A 191 -16.10 33.74 2.43
C GLY A 191 -15.28 32.66 1.73
N GLU A 192 -14.22 33.04 1.00
CA GLU A 192 -13.29 32.09 0.40
C GLU A 192 -12.07 31.85 1.29
N PHE A 193 -11.87 30.58 1.67
CA PHE A 193 -10.71 30.16 2.45
C PHE A 193 -9.54 29.79 1.55
N LYS A 194 -8.41 30.46 1.72
CA LYS A 194 -7.11 30.09 1.14
C LYS A 194 -6.25 29.44 2.22
N MET A 195 -5.61 28.32 1.90
CA MET A 195 -4.79 27.58 2.86
C MET A 195 -3.43 27.26 2.26
N SER A 196 -2.39 27.34 3.08
CA SER A 196 -1.04 26.92 2.68
C SER A 196 -0.23 26.32 3.84
N ARG A 197 0.75 25.48 3.51
CA ARG A 197 1.73 24.94 4.47
C ARG A 197 3.08 25.66 4.28
N ILE A 198 3.26 26.74 5.03
CA ILE A 198 4.42 27.65 4.93
C ILE A 198 5.27 27.68 6.20
N ASP A 199 4.70 27.27 7.33
CA ASP A 199 5.43 27.10 8.58
C ASP A 199 6.09 25.71 8.57
N ARG A 200 7.38 25.64 8.89
CA ARG A 200 8.15 24.39 8.85
C ARG A 200 9.13 24.25 9.99
N VAL A 201 9.54 23.00 10.21
CA VAL A 201 10.65 22.64 11.09
C VAL A 201 11.57 21.70 10.32
N PHE A 202 12.82 22.11 10.19
CA PHE A 202 13.92 21.37 9.61
C PHE A 202 14.96 21.04 10.68
N VAL A 203 15.63 19.92 10.49
CA VAL A 203 16.71 19.45 11.36
C VAL A 203 17.86 18.90 10.52
N CYS A 204 19.09 18.96 11.01
CA CYS A 204 20.19 18.26 10.35
C CYS A 204 20.09 16.75 10.51
N ASP A 205 20.87 16.03 9.69
CA ASP A 205 20.93 14.57 9.72
C ASP A 205 21.26 14.00 11.10
N ASN A 206 22.15 14.63 11.88
CA ASN A 206 22.51 14.15 13.22
C ASN A 206 21.29 14.11 14.16
N ILE A 207 20.46 15.15 14.17
CA ILE A 207 19.24 15.19 14.98
C ILE A 207 18.23 14.18 14.46
N PHE A 208 18.00 14.16 13.15
CA PHE A 208 17.06 13.21 12.54
C PHE A 208 17.44 11.76 12.84
N ASN A 209 18.75 11.47 12.85
CA ASN A 209 19.29 10.14 13.07
C ASN A 209 19.30 9.74 14.54
N LYS A 210 19.51 10.68 15.48
CA LYS A 210 19.50 10.45 16.92
C LYS A 210 18.08 10.28 17.45
N TRP A 211 17.14 11.11 17.00
CA TRP A 211 15.73 11.04 17.41
C TRP A 211 14.83 10.59 16.25
N SER A 212 14.99 9.34 15.81
CA SER A 212 14.22 8.81 14.68
C SER A 212 12.71 8.69 14.94
N ASN A 213 12.27 8.73 16.21
CA ASN A 213 10.86 8.74 16.60
C ASN A 213 10.33 10.15 16.91
N ALA A 214 11.16 11.19 16.71
CA ALA A 214 10.68 12.56 16.82
C ALA A 214 9.60 12.84 15.77
N TYR A 215 8.76 13.82 16.09
CA TYR A 215 7.68 14.22 15.20
C TYR A 215 7.47 15.73 15.27
N VAL A 216 6.91 16.27 14.18
CA VAL A 216 6.40 17.63 14.13
C VAL A 216 4.88 17.55 14.09
N ARG A 217 4.20 18.30 14.96
CA ARG A 217 2.73 18.34 15.03
C ARG A 217 2.23 19.77 14.83
N ALA A 218 1.30 19.94 13.90
CA ALA A 218 0.46 21.13 13.84
C ALA A 218 -0.61 21.05 14.92
N LEU A 219 -0.57 21.97 15.89
CA LEU A 219 -1.52 22.06 16.99
C LEU A 219 -2.83 22.72 16.55
N ARG A 220 -3.80 22.91 17.45
CA ARG A 220 -5.02 23.66 17.12
C ARG A 220 -4.71 25.14 16.97
N ARG A 221 -5.29 25.75 15.92
CA ARG A 221 -5.26 27.19 15.67
C ARG A 221 -6.29 27.88 16.55
N GLU A 222 -5.88 28.89 17.33
CA GLU A 222 -6.79 29.65 18.20
C GLU A 222 -6.69 31.15 17.94
N LEU A 223 -5.55 31.78 18.24
CA LEU A 223 -5.42 33.25 18.25
C LEU A 223 -4.49 33.81 17.17
N SER A 224 -4.19 33.04 16.14
CA SER A 224 -3.41 33.44 14.96
C SER A 224 -4.02 32.82 13.71
N ASP A 225 -3.82 33.45 12.56
CA ASP A 225 -4.07 32.86 11.24
C ASP A 225 -2.99 31.83 10.85
N HIS A 226 -1.96 31.65 11.68
CA HIS A 226 -1.01 30.55 11.63
C HIS A 226 -1.26 29.50 12.72
N THR A 227 -0.83 28.28 12.44
CA THR A 227 -0.96 27.12 13.32
C THR A 227 0.34 26.88 14.05
N PRO A 228 0.35 26.80 15.40
CA PRO A 228 1.56 26.44 16.14
C PRO A 228 2.13 25.08 15.72
N LEU A 229 3.44 25.03 15.52
CA LEU A 229 4.17 23.79 15.26
C LEU A 229 4.95 23.35 16.50
N LEU A 230 4.69 22.13 16.95
CA LEU A 230 5.42 21.47 18.01
C LEU A 230 6.38 20.45 17.41
N LEU A 231 7.68 20.67 17.54
CA LEU A 231 8.69 19.62 17.36
C LEU A 231 8.89 18.93 18.70
N SER A 232 8.64 17.62 18.73
CA SER A 232 8.89 16.81 19.91
C SER A 232 9.98 15.81 19.64
N LEU A 233 11.12 15.99 20.31
CA LEU A 233 12.22 15.04 20.34
C LEU A 233 11.98 14.09 21.51
N VAL A 234 11.27 12.99 21.24
CA VAL A 234 11.01 11.93 22.22
C VAL A 234 11.84 10.70 21.88
N ASP A 235 12.58 10.20 22.87
CA ASP A 235 13.18 8.88 22.81
C ASP A 235 12.15 7.86 23.33
N THR A 236 11.21 7.46 22.48
CA THR A 236 10.17 6.48 22.86
C THR A 236 10.63 5.06 22.56
N ASN A 237 10.89 4.29 23.61
CA ASN A 237 11.12 2.85 23.50
C ASN A 237 9.78 2.10 23.55
N PHE A 238 9.26 1.70 22.39
CA PHE A 238 8.08 0.82 22.27
C PHE A 238 8.38 -0.66 22.59
N GLY A 239 9.48 -0.96 23.31
CA GLY A 239 9.91 -2.31 23.64
C GLY A 239 10.65 -3.00 22.49
N PRO A 240 10.96 -4.30 22.64
CA PRO A 240 11.74 -5.05 21.66
C PRO A 240 11.08 -5.05 20.28
N LYS A 241 11.86 -4.74 19.24
CA LYS A 241 11.39 -4.67 17.86
C LYS A 241 10.82 -6.04 17.44
N PRO A 242 9.70 -6.09 16.71
CA PRO A 242 9.14 -7.34 16.24
C PRO A 242 10.15 -8.06 15.33
N PHE A 243 10.20 -9.38 15.46
CA PHE A 243 11.05 -10.22 14.62
C PHE A 243 10.68 -10.03 13.15
N ARG A 244 11.70 -9.90 12.29
CA ARG A 244 11.52 -9.71 10.86
C ARG A 244 12.54 -10.54 10.11
N TRP A 245 12.04 -11.32 9.16
CA TRP A 245 12.82 -12.13 8.25
C TRP A 245 13.52 -11.27 7.19
N PHE A 246 14.79 -11.58 6.93
CA PHE A 246 15.52 -11.05 5.77
C PHE A 246 15.84 -12.17 4.80
N ASP A 247 15.65 -11.90 3.52
CA ASP A 247 15.82 -12.92 2.47
C ASP A 247 17.29 -13.34 2.36
N SER A 248 18.21 -12.43 2.72
CA SER A 248 19.66 -12.70 2.82
C SER A 248 20.00 -13.80 3.82
N TRP A 249 19.14 -14.08 4.82
CA TRP A 249 19.45 -15.04 5.86
C TRP A 249 19.59 -16.46 5.31
N LEU A 250 18.92 -16.81 4.22
CA LEU A 250 19.06 -18.13 3.58
C LEU A 250 20.46 -18.38 3.03
N GLU A 251 21.20 -17.31 2.75
CA GLU A 251 22.56 -17.37 2.20
C GLU A 251 23.63 -17.25 3.31
N ARG A 252 23.21 -17.01 4.56
CA ARG A 252 24.13 -16.92 5.70
C ARG A 252 24.39 -18.31 6.31
N PRO A 253 25.63 -18.61 6.74
CA PRO A 253 25.96 -19.87 7.41
C PRO A 253 25.08 -20.13 8.63
N GLY A 254 24.63 -21.37 8.82
CA GLY A 254 23.86 -21.79 10.01
C GLY A 254 22.34 -21.55 9.94
N CYS A 255 21.82 -20.75 8.99
CA CYS A 255 20.39 -20.44 8.92
C CYS A 255 19.55 -21.64 8.48
N VAL A 256 20.00 -22.36 7.44
CA VAL A 256 19.29 -23.50 6.87
C VAL A 256 19.27 -24.67 7.86
N GLU A 257 20.37 -24.85 8.60
CA GLU A 257 20.51 -25.82 9.66
C GLU A 257 19.51 -25.56 10.79
N VAL A 258 19.31 -24.29 11.18
CA VAL A 258 18.28 -23.92 12.16
C VAL A 258 16.88 -24.25 11.66
N ILE A 259 16.58 -23.97 10.38
CA ILE A 259 15.29 -24.32 9.76
C ILE A 259 15.09 -25.83 9.79
N ASN A 260 16.07 -26.60 9.30
CA ASN A 260 15.98 -28.06 9.24
C ASN A 260 15.83 -28.66 10.65
N SER A 261 16.53 -28.12 11.65
CA SER A 261 16.38 -28.54 13.07
C SER A 261 14.99 -28.31 13.68
N VAL A 262 14.12 -27.53 13.03
CA VAL A 262 12.72 -27.31 13.42
C VAL A 262 11.77 -28.15 12.56
N MET A 263 12.19 -28.45 11.33
CA MET A 263 11.43 -29.24 10.39
C MET A 263 11.53 -30.74 10.70
N ASP A 264 12.71 -31.22 11.08
CA ASP A 264 13.00 -32.60 11.44
C ASP A 264 12.48 -32.91 12.85
N GLY A 265 11.60 -33.91 12.97
CA GLY A 265 11.04 -34.37 14.25
C GLY A 265 9.73 -33.69 14.71
N TRP A 266 9.04 -32.95 13.83
CA TRP A 266 7.76 -32.31 14.17
C TRP A 266 6.58 -33.31 14.13
N ILE A 267 6.25 -33.91 15.28
CA ILE A 267 5.07 -34.77 15.45
C ILE A 267 4.17 -34.11 16.50
N TYR A 268 2.94 -33.73 16.11
CA TYR A 268 1.97 -33.13 17.04
C TYR A 268 0.54 -33.49 16.61
N ASP A 269 -0.31 -33.78 17.60
CA ASP A 269 -1.70 -34.23 17.44
C ASP A 269 -2.72 -33.07 17.50
N ASP A 270 -2.24 -31.82 17.45
CA ASP A 270 -3.07 -30.62 17.47
C ASP A 270 -3.66 -30.33 16.08
N PRO A 271 -4.80 -29.59 16.02
CA PRO A 271 -5.33 -29.06 14.78
C PRO A 271 -4.25 -28.37 13.92
N PRO A 272 -4.25 -28.55 12.58
CA PRO A 272 -3.18 -28.07 11.70
C PRO A 272 -2.85 -26.57 11.84
N GLU A 273 -3.84 -25.75 12.16
CA GLU A 273 -3.68 -24.30 12.37
C GLU A 273 -2.87 -23.97 13.63
N LEU A 274 -3.12 -24.69 14.73
CA LEU A 274 -2.38 -24.52 15.98
C LEU A 274 -0.96 -25.09 15.86
N SER A 275 -0.82 -26.25 15.21
CA SER A 275 0.46 -26.88 14.89
C SER A 275 1.34 -25.94 14.04
N LEU A 276 0.77 -25.29 13.02
CA LEU A 276 1.50 -24.31 12.20
C LEU A 276 1.92 -23.08 12.99
N ILE A 277 1.05 -22.52 13.85
CA ILE A 277 1.39 -21.35 14.68
C ILE A 277 2.52 -21.69 15.66
N GLN A 278 2.46 -22.86 16.30
CA GLN A 278 3.50 -23.32 17.21
C GLN A 278 4.82 -23.56 16.45
N LYS A 279 4.77 -24.14 15.25
CA LYS A 279 5.94 -24.38 14.40
C LYS A 279 6.63 -23.08 13.99
N LEU A 280 5.85 -22.10 13.54
CA LEU A 280 6.36 -20.77 13.21
C LEU A 280 6.90 -20.02 14.43
N LYS A 281 6.30 -20.22 15.61
CA LYS A 281 6.78 -19.65 16.88
C LYS A 281 8.13 -20.25 17.27
N MET A 282 8.27 -21.56 17.22
CA MET A 282 9.52 -22.26 17.54
C MET A 282 10.63 -21.89 16.55
N LEU A 283 10.31 -21.85 15.25
CA LEU A 283 11.23 -21.40 14.22
C LEU A 283 11.72 -19.97 14.47
N ARG A 284 10.79 -19.05 14.75
CA ARG A 284 11.12 -17.66 15.11
C ARG A 284 12.05 -17.58 16.31
N ASP A 285 11.78 -18.36 17.35
CA ASP A 285 12.54 -18.29 18.60
C ASP A 285 13.95 -18.88 18.44
N LYS A 286 14.12 -19.99 17.69
CA LYS A 286 15.46 -20.49 17.32
C LYS A 286 16.23 -19.53 16.41
N LEU A 287 15.58 -18.93 15.41
CA LEU A 287 16.20 -17.95 14.51
C LEU A 287 16.64 -16.68 15.25
N LYS A 288 15.96 -16.27 16.32
CA LYS A 288 16.41 -15.16 17.17
C LYS A 288 17.73 -15.47 17.88
N VAL A 289 17.86 -16.68 18.41
CA VAL A 289 19.10 -17.12 19.09
C VAL A 289 20.25 -17.18 18.09
N TRP A 290 20.03 -17.83 16.94
CA TRP A 290 21.01 -17.86 15.85
C TRP A 290 21.44 -16.45 15.41
N LYS A 291 20.50 -15.53 15.25
CA LYS A 291 20.80 -14.14 14.88
C LYS A 291 21.74 -13.46 15.89
N VAL A 292 21.51 -13.64 17.19
CA VAL A 292 22.35 -13.03 18.23
C VAL A 292 23.75 -13.63 18.22
N LEU A 293 23.87 -14.96 18.10
CA LEU A 293 25.15 -15.64 18.00
C LEU A 293 25.94 -15.21 16.76
N MET A 294 25.27 -15.07 15.61
CA MET A 294 25.86 -14.52 14.38
C MET A 294 26.32 -13.08 14.57
N GLU A 295 25.50 -12.20 15.16
CA GLU A 295 25.88 -10.80 15.39
C GLU A 295 27.05 -10.66 16.37
N GLN A 296 27.22 -11.61 17.31
CA GLN A 296 28.37 -11.67 18.22
C GLN A 296 29.63 -12.19 17.54
N GLN A 297 29.52 -13.24 16.72
CA GLN A 297 30.62 -13.71 15.88
C GLN A 297 31.07 -12.66 14.85
N GLU A 298 30.12 -11.91 14.26
CA GLU A 298 30.43 -10.78 13.35
C GLU A 298 31.24 -9.66 14.06
N LEU A 299 31.03 -9.43 15.37
CA LEU A 299 31.76 -8.44 16.17
C LEU A 299 33.14 -8.96 16.58
N GLU A 300 33.23 -10.22 17.02
CA GLU A 300 34.51 -10.85 17.41
C GLU A 300 35.44 -11.03 16.20
N GLU A 301 34.91 -11.40 15.02
CA GLU A 301 35.69 -11.46 13.78
C GLU A 301 36.15 -10.06 13.36
N ALA A 302 35.29 -9.03 13.41
CA ALA A 302 35.69 -7.66 13.07
C ALA A 302 36.84 -7.12 13.95
N ASP A 303 36.90 -7.51 15.23
CA ASP A 303 37.95 -7.11 16.18
C ASP A 303 39.22 -7.99 16.09
N PHE A 304 39.12 -9.27 15.70
CA PHE A 304 40.26 -10.18 15.53
C PHE A 304 40.96 -10.03 14.15
N TRP A 305 40.26 -9.48 13.16
CA TRP A 305 40.69 -9.40 11.75
C TRP A 305 41.57 -8.22 11.36
N VAL A 306 41.83 -7.26 12.26
CA VAL A 306 42.81 -6.19 11.99
C VAL A 306 44.24 -6.77 11.84
N TRP A 307 44.45 -8.05 12.15
CA TRP A 307 45.79 -8.67 12.19
C TRP A 307 46.12 -9.74 11.13
N SER A 308 45.19 -10.28 10.31
CA SER A 308 45.55 -11.14 9.16
C SER A 308 44.43 -11.31 8.13
N GLU A 309 44.80 -11.15 6.85
CA GLU A 309 44.13 -11.37 5.55
C GLU A 309 42.62 -11.64 5.42
N CYS A 310 41.92 -10.72 4.71
CA CYS A 310 41.06 -10.96 3.52
C CYS A 310 39.94 -9.90 3.33
N THR A 311 40.10 -9.07 2.30
CA THR A 311 39.08 -8.13 1.80
C THR A 311 37.76 -8.80 1.35
N LYS A 312 37.77 -10.13 1.11
CA LYS A 312 36.63 -10.87 0.56
C LYS A 312 35.50 -11.13 1.58
N CYS A 313 35.83 -11.51 2.81
CA CYS A 313 34.82 -11.74 3.86
C CYS A 313 34.11 -10.44 4.25
N LEU A 314 34.83 -9.32 4.32
CA LEU A 314 34.25 -8.00 4.58
C LEU A 314 33.27 -7.57 3.48
N GLN A 315 33.62 -7.78 2.20
CA GLN A 315 32.73 -7.46 1.07
C GLN A 315 31.43 -8.28 1.10
N GLU A 316 31.51 -9.56 1.47
CA GLU A 316 30.35 -10.43 1.57
C GLU A 316 29.43 -10.05 2.76
N ILE A 317 30.01 -9.69 3.90
CA ILE A 317 29.28 -9.17 5.06
C ILE A 317 28.59 -7.84 4.72
N GLU A 318 29.29 -6.90 4.09
CA GLU A 318 28.72 -5.61 3.66
C GLU A 318 27.64 -5.78 2.59
N PHE A 319 27.80 -6.75 1.69
CA PHE A 319 26.81 -7.11 0.68
C PHE A 319 25.49 -7.58 1.32
N TYR A 320 25.55 -8.49 2.30
CA TYR A 320 24.35 -8.94 3.02
C TYR A 320 23.70 -7.83 3.84
N ARG A 321 24.48 -7.00 4.53
CA ARG A 321 23.96 -5.84 5.27
C ARG A 321 23.22 -4.87 4.35
N SER A 322 23.77 -4.59 3.17
CA SER A 322 23.16 -3.69 2.18
C SER A 322 21.82 -4.23 1.67
N ARG A 323 21.72 -5.54 1.42
CA ARG A 323 20.46 -6.22 1.04
C ARG A 323 19.40 -6.16 2.15
N ASP A 324 19.79 -6.31 3.41
CA ASP A 324 18.88 -6.18 4.56
C ASP A 324 18.29 -4.77 4.67
N PHE A 325 19.14 -3.74 4.52
CA PHE A 325 18.69 -2.35 4.51
C PHE A 325 17.77 -2.05 3.33
N ARG A 326 18.03 -2.63 2.15
CA ARG A 326 17.14 -2.54 0.99
C ARG A 326 15.76 -3.17 1.26
N GLN A 327 15.69 -4.35 1.86
CA GLN A 327 14.41 -4.98 2.22
C GLN A 327 13.65 -4.19 3.30
N LYS A 328 14.38 -3.57 4.24
CA LYS A 328 13.79 -2.65 5.23
C LYS A 328 13.26 -1.37 4.57
N SER A 329 13.97 -0.81 3.59
CA SER A 329 13.62 0.46 2.93
C SER A 329 12.39 0.36 2.03
N ARG A 330 12.03 -0.84 1.55
CA ARG A 330 10.89 -1.12 0.66
C ARG A 330 10.87 -0.21 -0.59
N VAL A 331 12.02 0.22 -1.08
CA VAL A 331 12.19 1.03 -2.31
C VAL A 331 12.35 0.09 -3.52
N LYS A 332 11.67 0.38 -4.64
CA LYS A 332 11.82 -0.34 -5.91
C LYS A 332 12.41 0.59 -6.99
N TRP A 333 13.75 0.63 -7.02
CA TRP A 333 14.69 1.01 -8.11
C TRP A 333 15.14 2.47 -8.36
N ALA A 334 16.46 2.59 -8.63
CA ALA A 334 17.12 3.41 -9.66
C ALA A 334 18.43 2.70 -10.07
N SER A 335 18.79 2.78 -11.36
CA SER A 335 19.82 2.01 -12.07
C SER A 335 21.26 2.54 -11.92
N LEU A 336 21.58 3.26 -10.84
CA LEU A 336 22.94 3.73 -10.55
C LEU A 336 23.19 3.70 -9.02
N GLY A 337 24.15 2.87 -8.61
CA GLY A 337 24.83 2.94 -7.30
C GLY A 337 24.29 2.04 -6.19
N ASP A 338 24.87 0.83 -6.06
CA ASP A 338 24.67 -0.10 -4.93
C ASP A 338 25.49 0.30 -3.68
N GLU A 339 26.28 1.39 -3.75
CA GLU A 339 27.33 1.71 -2.77
C GLU A 339 26.90 2.69 -1.65
N ASN A 340 25.69 3.27 -1.71
CA ASN A 340 25.26 4.27 -0.72
C ASN A 340 24.41 3.65 0.40
N SER A 341 25.06 2.94 1.33
CA SER A 341 24.41 2.38 2.53
C SER A 341 23.71 3.46 3.37
N SER A 342 24.29 4.67 3.45
CA SER A 342 23.71 5.84 4.13
C SER A 342 22.33 6.21 3.59
N TYR A 343 22.13 6.18 2.27
CA TYR A 343 20.82 6.41 1.64
C TYR A 343 19.76 5.42 2.14
N PHE A 344 20.05 4.11 2.14
CA PHE A 344 19.10 3.10 2.61
C PHE A 344 18.83 3.22 4.11
N HIS A 345 19.86 3.49 4.91
CA HIS A 345 19.71 3.80 6.33
C HIS A 345 18.77 4.98 6.56
N ASN A 346 18.95 6.05 5.82
CA ASN A 346 18.13 7.26 5.90
C ASN A 346 16.67 7.01 5.50
N VAL A 347 16.43 6.25 4.43
CA VAL A 347 15.05 5.88 4.03
C VAL A 347 14.38 4.96 5.06
N VAL A 348 15.12 4.02 5.65
CA VAL A 348 14.61 3.15 6.72
C VAL A 348 14.23 3.96 7.95
N LYS A 349 15.10 4.87 8.39
CA LYS A 349 14.84 5.75 9.54
C LYS A 349 13.67 6.71 9.27
N GLY A 350 13.61 7.30 8.08
CA GLY A 350 12.45 8.10 7.66
C GLY A 350 11.16 7.30 7.74
N ARG A 351 11.13 6.07 7.21
CA ARG A 351 9.97 5.17 7.35
C ARG A 351 9.63 4.81 8.79
N GLN A 352 10.63 4.62 9.65
CA GLN A 352 10.41 4.38 11.08
C GLN A 352 9.71 5.59 11.72
N ALA A 353 10.20 6.81 11.45
CA ALA A 353 9.57 8.06 11.89
C ALA A 353 8.12 8.18 11.39
N ARG A 354 7.86 7.88 10.10
CA ARG A 354 6.51 7.95 9.52
C ARG A 354 5.52 7.00 10.18
N ASN A 355 5.96 5.77 10.46
CA ASN A 355 5.16 4.71 11.03
C ASN A 355 5.09 4.76 12.57
N ALA A 356 5.88 5.61 13.22
CA ALA A 356 5.79 5.82 14.66
C ALA A 356 4.42 6.41 15.01
N ILE A 357 3.80 5.90 16.07
CA ILE A 357 2.54 6.40 16.62
C ILE A 357 2.88 7.17 17.90
N PRO A 358 3.17 8.49 17.83
CA PRO A 358 3.62 9.26 18.98
C PRO A 358 2.52 9.46 20.03
N SER A 359 1.26 9.53 19.61
CA SER A 359 0.12 9.56 20.53
C SER A 359 -1.15 9.08 19.82
N LEU A 360 -2.12 8.65 20.60
CA LEU A 360 -3.45 8.24 20.13
C LEU A 360 -4.52 9.09 20.83
N GLU A 361 -5.47 9.63 20.09
CA GLU A 361 -6.65 10.28 20.67
C GLU A 361 -7.68 9.21 21.04
N VAL A 362 -8.01 9.10 22.32
CA VAL A 362 -8.98 8.13 22.83
C VAL A 362 -9.98 8.90 23.68
N ARG A 363 -11.25 8.91 23.24
CA ARG A 363 -12.36 9.60 23.93
C ARG A 363 -12.12 11.10 24.17
N GLY A 364 -11.42 11.77 23.25
CA GLY A 364 -11.14 13.20 23.30
C GLY A 364 -9.88 13.58 24.08
N GLU A 365 -9.18 12.63 24.68
CA GLU A 365 -7.90 12.85 25.35
C GLU A 365 -6.74 12.25 24.54
N TRP A 366 -5.62 12.97 24.51
CA TRP A 366 -4.41 12.52 23.82
C TRP A 366 -3.53 11.70 24.76
N ILE A 367 -3.31 10.44 24.38
CA ILE A 367 -2.46 9.51 25.13
C ILE A 367 -1.12 9.39 24.39
N SER A 368 -0.02 9.77 25.02
CA SER A 368 1.34 9.70 24.48
C SER A 368 2.19 8.57 25.07
N GLU A 369 1.75 7.93 26.16
CA GLU A 369 2.53 6.91 26.85
C GLU A 369 2.51 5.56 26.07
N PRO A 370 3.68 5.00 25.67
CA PRO A 370 3.74 3.79 24.85
C PRO A 370 3.02 2.57 25.42
N ALA A 371 3.05 2.37 26.74
CA ALA A 371 2.37 1.26 27.41
C ALA A 371 0.85 1.36 27.26
N ILE A 372 0.30 2.56 27.42
CA ILE A 372 -1.13 2.82 27.28
C ILE A 372 -1.54 2.74 25.81
N ILE A 373 -0.77 3.31 24.88
CA ILE A 373 -1.01 3.18 23.43
C ILE A 373 -1.10 1.72 23.03
N LYS A 374 -0.15 0.87 23.45
CA LYS A 374 -0.19 -0.58 23.18
C LYS A 374 -1.46 -1.23 23.70
N ARG A 375 -1.85 -0.92 24.94
CA ARG A 375 -3.06 -1.46 25.58
C ARG A 375 -4.32 -1.04 24.82
N GLU A 376 -4.40 0.22 24.40
CA GLU A 376 -5.54 0.75 23.67
C GLU A 376 -5.65 0.20 22.24
N VAL A 377 -4.54 0.09 21.52
CA VAL A 377 -4.50 -0.57 20.21
C VAL A 377 -4.90 -2.04 20.32
N LEU A 378 -4.37 -2.76 21.32
CA LEU A 378 -4.75 -4.14 21.59
C LEU A 378 -6.24 -4.26 21.92
N ARG A 379 -6.76 -3.37 22.77
CA ARG A 379 -8.19 -3.32 23.12
C ARG A 379 -9.06 -3.07 21.91
N PHE A 380 -8.69 -2.11 21.06
CA PHE A 380 -9.40 -1.79 19.83
C PHE A 380 -9.51 -3.02 18.92
N PHE A 381 -8.39 -3.66 18.59
CA PHE A 381 -8.41 -4.84 17.73
C PHE A 381 -9.07 -6.04 18.41
N ARG A 382 -8.86 -6.27 19.71
CA ARG A 382 -9.53 -7.34 20.45
C ARG A 382 -11.05 -7.18 20.42
N ASN A 383 -11.56 -5.96 20.55
CA ASN A 383 -12.99 -5.69 20.45
C ASN A 383 -13.49 -5.75 19.00
N HIS A 384 -12.69 -5.31 18.05
CA HIS A 384 -13.04 -5.38 16.62
C HIS A 384 -13.10 -6.82 16.10
N PHE A 385 -12.29 -7.71 16.68
CA PHE A 385 -12.25 -9.14 16.39
C PHE A 385 -13.00 -9.99 17.44
N LYS A 386 -13.77 -9.37 18.34
CA LYS A 386 -14.71 -10.13 19.18
C LYS A 386 -15.83 -10.62 18.27
N GLU A 387 -15.95 -11.93 18.16
CA GLU A 387 -17.01 -12.55 17.36
C GLU A 387 -18.39 -12.26 17.99
N ALA A 388 -19.35 -11.88 17.16
CA ALA A 388 -20.75 -11.71 17.57
C ALA A 388 -21.50 -13.05 17.70
N LEU A 389 -20.92 -14.15 17.19
CA LEU A 389 -21.52 -15.48 17.15
C LEU A 389 -20.64 -16.47 17.94
N PRO A 390 -21.12 -17.02 19.07
CA PRO A 390 -20.34 -17.94 19.91
C PRO A 390 -20.15 -19.34 19.29
N VAL A 391 -20.89 -19.68 18.22
CA VAL A 391 -20.76 -20.94 17.49
C VAL A 391 -20.68 -20.62 16.00
N ARG A 392 -19.54 -20.95 15.40
CA ARG A 392 -19.26 -20.73 13.98
C ARG A 392 -19.74 -21.94 13.15
N PRO A 393 -20.43 -21.76 12.01
CA PRO A 393 -20.62 -22.83 11.05
C PRO A 393 -19.25 -23.27 10.49
N ASN A 394 -18.99 -24.57 10.41
CA ASN A 394 -17.75 -25.09 9.81
C ASN A 394 -17.61 -24.60 8.36
N ILE A 395 -16.62 -23.76 8.10
CA ILE A 395 -16.30 -23.31 6.74
C ILE A 395 -15.35 -24.34 6.13
N LEU A 396 -15.88 -25.19 5.25
CA LEU A 396 -15.09 -26.11 4.44
C LEU A 396 -14.25 -25.32 3.41
N CYS A 397 -12.93 -25.33 3.58
CA CYS A 397 -11.85 -24.98 2.64
C CYS A 397 -11.82 -23.55 2.03
N THR A 398 -10.85 -22.72 2.48
CA THR A 398 -10.39 -21.51 1.78
C THR A 398 -8.92 -21.64 1.34
N GLY A 399 -8.57 -21.27 0.10
CA GLY A 399 -7.19 -21.26 -0.40
C GLY A 399 -7.03 -21.60 -1.89
N CYS A 400 -5.78 -21.82 -2.36
CA CYS A 400 -5.46 -22.32 -3.71
C CYS A 400 -6.23 -23.60 -4.05
N TRP A 401 -6.46 -24.47 -3.06
CA TRP A 401 -7.29 -25.66 -3.15
C TRP A 401 -8.72 -25.38 -3.61
N ARG A 402 -9.37 -24.33 -3.10
CA ARG A 402 -10.70 -23.91 -3.57
C ARG A 402 -10.67 -23.51 -5.05
N GLN A 403 -9.58 -22.88 -5.51
CA GLN A 403 -9.42 -22.47 -6.89
C GLN A 403 -9.15 -23.66 -7.83
N ILE A 404 -8.40 -24.66 -7.35
CA ILE A 404 -8.17 -25.93 -8.05
C ILE A 404 -9.48 -26.71 -8.16
N VAL A 405 -10.21 -26.90 -7.05
CA VAL A 405 -11.53 -27.58 -7.04
C VAL A 405 -12.52 -26.86 -7.98
N LYS A 406 -12.62 -25.53 -7.90
CA LYS A 406 -13.44 -24.72 -8.83
C LYS A 406 -13.03 -24.86 -10.29
N THR A 407 -11.77 -25.19 -10.58
CA THR A 407 -11.29 -25.41 -11.95
C THR A 407 -11.68 -26.80 -12.44
N GLY A 408 -11.61 -27.80 -11.55
CA GLY A 408 -12.12 -29.15 -11.76
C GLY A 408 -13.62 -29.20 -12.07
N GLU A 409 -14.42 -28.39 -11.37
CA GLU A 409 -15.89 -28.33 -11.48
C GLU A 409 -16.41 -27.52 -12.67
N LYS A 410 -15.54 -26.78 -13.39
CA LYS A 410 -15.97 -26.00 -14.55
C LYS A 410 -16.31 -26.93 -15.72
N ARG A 411 -17.47 -26.69 -16.33
CA ARG A 411 -17.84 -27.31 -17.59
C ARG A 411 -16.93 -26.81 -18.71
N ILE A 412 -16.34 -27.73 -19.46
CA ILE A 412 -15.60 -27.43 -20.68
C ILE A 412 -16.55 -27.45 -21.89
N TRP A 413 -16.04 -27.14 -23.08
CA TRP A 413 -16.83 -26.90 -24.29
C TRP A 413 -17.71 -28.09 -24.72
N ASN A 414 -17.35 -29.32 -24.37
CA ASN A 414 -18.13 -30.53 -24.68
C ASN A 414 -19.21 -30.84 -23.63
N GLY A 415 -19.41 -29.97 -22.63
CA GLY A 415 -20.42 -30.12 -21.59
C GLY A 415 -19.96 -30.87 -20.34
N ASN A 416 -18.86 -31.63 -20.41
CA ASN A 416 -18.29 -32.38 -19.28
C ASN A 416 -17.52 -31.46 -18.32
N THR A 417 -17.24 -31.92 -17.10
CA THR A 417 -16.35 -31.21 -16.16
C THR A 417 -14.92 -31.75 -16.28
N LEU A 418 -13.91 -30.97 -15.88
CA LEU A 418 -12.54 -31.50 -15.91
C LEU A 418 -12.38 -32.69 -14.95
N ASN A 419 -13.09 -32.68 -13.83
CA ASN A 419 -13.05 -33.78 -12.84
C ASN A 419 -13.61 -35.10 -13.38
N SER A 420 -14.52 -35.10 -14.35
CA SER A 420 -15.09 -36.35 -14.89
C SER A 420 -14.10 -37.17 -15.71
N TYR A 421 -12.92 -36.62 -16.01
CA TYR A 421 -11.84 -37.33 -16.71
C TYR A 421 -10.88 -38.06 -15.76
N PHE A 422 -11.02 -37.87 -14.44
CA PHE A 422 -10.30 -38.64 -13.44
C PHE A 422 -11.19 -39.77 -12.96
N VAL A 423 -10.82 -41.00 -13.30
CA VAL A 423 -11.56 -42.20 -12.92
C VAL A 423 -10.67 -43.05 -12.01
N GLY A 424 -11.19 -43.39 -10.83
CA GLY A 424 -10.55 -44.32 -9.91
C GLY A 424 -10.75 -45.75 -10.40
N ILE A 425 -9.66 -46.50 -10.54
CA ILE A 425 -9.66 -47.95 -10.73
C ILE A 425 -9.50 -48.55 -9.35
N VAL A 426 -10.53 -49.25 -8.86
CA VAL A 426 -10.53 -49.72 -7.48
C VAL A 426 -9.72 -50.99 -7.34
N GLY A 427 -8.74 -50.95 -6.43
CA GLY A 427 -7.89 -52.07 -6.05
C GLY A 427 -8.22 -52.55 -4.65
N ASP A 428 -7.72 -51.87 -3.62
CA ASP A 428 -8.01 -52.16 -2.22
C ASP A 428 -9.13 -51.27 -1.65
N GLY A 429 -9.55 -50.25 -2.40
CA GLY A 429 -10.59 -49.31 -2.05
C GLY A 429 -10.23 -48.39 -0.87
N SER A 430 -8.95 -48.27 -0.51
CA SER A 430 -8.50 -47.52 0.67
C SER A 430 -8.40 -46.01 0.43
N SER A 431 -8.25 -45.59 -0.83
CA SER A 431 -8.00 -44.19 -1.21
C SER A 431 -9.11 -43.57 -2.08
N ILE A 432 -9.98 -44.40 -2.67
CA ILE A 432 -11.11 -43.95 -3.49
C ILE A 432 -12.36 -43.79 -2.61
N ASN A 433 -13.00 -42.63 -2.69
CA ASN A 433 -14.25 -42.36 -1.97
C ASN A 433 -15.44 -42.99 -2.70
N PHE A 434 -16.26 -43.73 -1.96
CA PHE A 434 -17.42 -44.46 -2.48
C PHE A 434 -18.40 -43.53 -3.19
N TRP A 435 -18.79 -42.41 -2.58
CA TRP A 435 -19.85 -41.54 -3.09
C TRP A 435 -19.37 -40.38 -3.97
N THR A 436 -18.16 -39.88 -3.74
CA THR A 436 -17.71 -38.58 -4.27
C THR A 436 -16.73 -38.69 -5.42
N ASP A 437 -16.10 -39.85 -5.61
CA ASP A 437 -15.17 -40.11 -6.70
C ASP A 437 -15.85 -40.91 -7.81
N SER A 438 -15.41 -40.74 -9.05
CA SER A 438 -15.89 -41.52 -10.20
C SER A 438 -15.09 -42.81 -10.30
N TRP A 439 -15.69 -43.95 -9.97
CA TRP A 439 -15.01 -45.26 -10.03
C TRP A 439 -15.90 -46.37 -10.61
N LEU A 440 -17.20 -46.31 -10.33
CA LEU A 440 -18.20 -47.25 -10.85
C LEU A 440 -18.84 -46.73 -12.15
N HIS A 441 -19.06 -45.42 -12.24
CA HIS A 441 -19.66 -44.74 -13.38
C HIS A 441 -18.74 -43.60 -13.88
N ASN A 442 -19.11 -42.99 -15.01
CA ASN A 442 -18.44 -41.80 -15.55
C ASN A 442 -18.64 -40.52 -14.70
N GLU A 443 -19.45 -40.61 -13.64
CA GLU A 443 -19.65 -39.55 -12.67
C GLU A 443 -19.76 -40.11 -11.24
N PRO A 444 -19.54 -39.27 -10.21
CA PRO A 444 -19.66 -39.72 -8.83
C PRO A 444 -21.06 -40.24 -8.47
N LEU A 445 -21.12 -41.33 -7.69
CA LEU A 445 -22.37 -42.01 -7.31
C LEU A 445 -23.39 -41.10 -6.63
N ARG A 446 -22.95 -40.03 -5.94
CA ARG A 446 -23.87 -39.06 -5.32
C ARG A 446 -24.78 -38.32 -6.31
N PHE A 447 -24.41 -38.26 -7.58
CA PHE A 447 -25.23 -37.63 -8.63
C PHE A 447 -26.20 -38.63 -9.27
N ALA A 448 -25.77 -39.89 -9.43
CA ALA A 448 -26.61 -40.97 -9.94
C ALA A 448 -27.65 -41.45 -8.91
N TYR A 449 -27.29 -41.51 -7.62
CA TYR A 449 -28.15 -41.99 -6.52
C TYR A 449 -28.26 -40.94 -5.39
N PRO A 450 -28.86 -39.77 -5.66
CA PRO A 450 -28.87 -38.65 -4.73
C PRO A 450 -29.70 -38.92 -3.47
N ASN A 451 -30.73 -39.78 -3.54
CA ASN A 451 -31.58 -40.07 -2.38
C ASN A 451 -30.92 -41.04 -1.40
N LEU A 452 -30.16 -42.02 -1.90
CA LEU A 452 -29.28 -42.85 -1.07
C LEU A 452 -28.14 -42.02 -0.47
N PHE A 453 -27.48 -41.19 -1.28
CA PHE A 453 -26.42 -40.32 -0.78
C PHE A 453 -26.95 -39.42 0.33
N ARG A 454 -28.18 -38.91 0.26
CA ARG A 454 -28.79 -38.06 1.29
C ARG A 454 -28.91 -38.75 2.66
N ILE A 455 -29.16 -40.06 2.70
CA ILE A 455 -29.31 -40.82 3.95
C ILE A 455 -28.02 -41.49 4.43
N GLU A 456 -26.91 -41.46 3.68
CA GLU A 456 -25.59 -41.92 4.17
C GLU A 456 -25.11 -41.09 5.37
N ARG A 457 -24.66 -41.73 6.47
CA ARG A 457 -24.08 -41.01 7.62
C ARG A 457 -22.68 -40.47 7.30
N LYS A 458 -21.83 -41.26 6.62
CA LYS A 458 -20.45 -40.89 6.29
C LYS A 458 -20.31 -40.59 4.79
N LYS A 459 -20.52 -39.31 4.42
CA LYS A 459 -20.54 -38.87 3.01
C LYS A 459 -19.21 -39.08 2.26
N TRP A 460 -18.09 -39.12 2.99
CA TRP A 460 -16.74 -39.34 2.48
C TRP A 460 -16.21 -40.71 2.91
N ALA A 461 -17.06 -41.73 2.92
CA ALA A 461 -16.62 -43.11 3.14
C ALA A 461 -15.81 -43.59 1.93
N THR A 462 -14.75 -44.36 2.17
CA THR A 462 -13.98 -45.03 1.11
C THR A 462 -14.71 -46.26 0.59
N VAL A 463 -14.29 -46.80 -0.56
CA VAL A 463 -14.89 -48.02 -1.10
C VAL A 463 -14.69 -49.19 -0.14
N SER A 464 -13.49 -49.35 0.44
CA SER A 464 -13.16 -50.39 1.43
C SER A 464 -14.03 -50.33 2.71
N GLU A 465 -14.51 -49.14 3.09
CA GLU A 465 -15.41 -48.98 4.24
C GLU A 465 -16.86 -49.41 3.95
N ARG A 466 -17.24 -49.52 2.68
CA ARG A 466 -18.62 -49.80 2.23
C ARG A 466 -18.78 -51.13 1.52
N LEU A 467 -17.71 -51.63 0.91
CA LEU A 467 -17.67 -52.86 0.15
C LEU A 467 -16.43 -53.65 0.56
N LEU A 468 -16.65 -54.83 1.13
CA LEU A 468 -15.61 -55.81 1.40
C LEU A 468 -15.73 -56.94 0.39
N VAL A 469 -14.63 -57.30 -0.27
CA VAL A 469 -14.57 -58.45 -1.16
C VAL A 469 -13.85 -59.58 -0.44
N VAL A 470 -14.55 -60.67 -0.13
CA VAL A 470 -13.99 -61.84 0.56
C VAL A 470 -14.33 -63.08 -0.26
N ASN A 471 -13.33 -63.81 -0.76
CA ASN A 471 -13.52 -65.00 -1.60
C ASN A 471 -14.49 -64.76 -2.79
N ASP A 472 -14.30 -63.65 -3.50
CA ASP A 472 -15.16 -63.16 -4.60
C ASP A 472 -16.62 -62.81 -4.21
N GLU A 473 -16.98 -62.90 -2.92
CA GLU A 473 -18.26 -62.39 -2.41
C GLU A 473 -18.16 -60.92 -2.01
N LYS A 474 -19.07 -60.11 -2.53
CA LYS A 474 -19.19 -58.66 -2.27
C LYS A 474 -20.11 -58.42 -1.08
N ILE A 475 -19.55 -58.03 0.06
CA ILE A 475 -20.29 -57.75 1.30
C ILE A 475 -20.41 -56.24 1.49
N MET A 476 -21.66 -55.75 1.50
CA MET A 476 -21.95 -54.34 1.70
C MET A 476 -22.08 -53.98 3.19
N ASN A 477 -21.46 -52.87 3.60
CA ASN A 477 -21.50 -52.34 4.96
C ASN A 477 -22.08 -50.93 5.00
N TRP A 478 -23.41 -50.82 5.03
CA TRP A 478 -24.10 -49.54 4.96
C TRP A 478 -24.26 -48.86 6.32
N HIS A 479 -24.09 -47.53 6.34
CA HIS A 479 -24.31 -46.70 7.54
C HIS A 479 -25.37 -45.64 7.29
N TRP A 480 -26.61 -46.06 7.10
CA TRP A 480 -27.72 -45.15 6.85
C TRP A 480 -28.17 -44.40 8.11
N THR A 481 -28.64 -43.15 7.96
CA THR A 481 -29.35 -42.42 9.01
C THR A 481 -30.67 -43.10 9.34
N THR A 482 -31.38 -43.54 8.29
CA THR A 482 -32.61 -44.32 8.30
C THR A 482 -32.56 -45.32 7.15
N ALA A 483 -33.11 -46.53 7.33
CA ALA A 483 -33.17 -47.51 6.26
C ALA A 483 -33.89 -46.95 5.01
N PRO A 484 -33.44 -47.27 3.78
CA PRO A 484 -34.13 -46.94 2.54
C PRO A 484 -35.59 -47.42 2.60
N SER A 485 -36.56 -46.49 2.59
CA SER A 485 -37.97 -46.83 2.80
C SER A 485 -38.91 -46.24 1.75
N SER A 486 -38.48 -45.25 0.97
CA SER A 486 -39.26 -44.75 -0.15
C SER A 486 -39.04 -45.61 -1.40
N ALA A 487 -40.05 -45.70 -2.28
CA ALA A 487 -39.93 -46.44 -3.53
C ALA A 487 -38.71 -46.00 -4.37
N VAL A 488 -38.42 -44.69 -4.40
CA VAL A 488 -37.26 -44.14 -5.12
C VAL A 488 -35.94 -44.60 -4.50
N GLN A 489 -35.82 -44.61 -3.16
CA GLN A 489 -34.60 -45.08 -2.49
C GLN A 489 -34.38 -46.57 -2.70
N VAL A 490 -35.45 -47.36 -2.70
CA VAL A 490 -35.38 -48.81 -2.95
C VAL A 490 -34.94 -49.08 -4.39
N THR A 491 -35.49 -48.36 -5.37
CA THR A 491 -35.05 -48.45 -6.78
C THR A 491 -33.58 -48.06 -6.94
N GLU A 492 -33.16 -46.92 -6.37
CA GLU A 492 -31.75 -46.51 -6.39
C GLU A 492 -30.84 -47.57 -5.78
N LEU A 493 -31.27 -48.24 -4.70
CA LEU A 493 -30.47 -49.27 -4.02
C LEU A 493 -30.31 -50.51 -4.89
N PHE A 494 -31.38 -50.98 -5.52
CA PHE A 494 -31.30 -52.13 -6.42
C PHE A 494 -30.40 -51.85 -7.62
N SER A 495 -30.53 -50.67 -8.26
CA SER A 495 -29.68 -50.29 -9.37
C SER A 495 -28.21 -50.20 -8.96
N LEU A 496 -27.92 -49.53 -7.84
CA LEU A 496 -26.55 -49.42 -7.33
C LEU A 496 -25.94 -50.79 -7.01
N LEU A 497 -26.70 -51.69 -6.37
CA LEU A 497 -26.22 -53.04 -6.08
C LEU A 497 -25.93 -53.80 -7.37
N SER A 498 -26.81 -53.75 -8.36
CA SER A 498 -26.57 -54.38 -9.68
C SER A 498 -25.25 -53.93 -10.28
N ASP A 499 -25.04 -52.61 -10.36
CA ASP A 499 -23.82 -52.04 -10.94
C ASP A 499 -22.56 -52.47 -10.16
N ILE A 500 -22.64 -52.51 -8.82
CA ILE A 500 -21.54 -52.98 -7.98
C ILE A 500 -21.25 -54.46 -8.21
N TYR A 501 -22.28 -55.31 -8.34
CA TYR A 501 -22.10 -56.74 -8.58
C TYR A 501 -21.50 -57.01 -9.96
N ASP A 502 -21.88 -56.23 -10.97
CA ASP A 502 -21.36 -56.35 -12.35
C ASP A 502 -19.95 -55.77 -12.52
N TYR A 503 -19.45 -54.98 -11.56
CA TYR A 503 -18.11 -54.40 -11.61
C TYR A 503 -17.00 -55.45 -11.46
N ASP A 504 -16.09 -55.51 -12.44
CA ASP A 504 -14.94 -56.42 -12.47
C ASP A 504 -13.80 -55.92 -11.58
N TRP A 505 -13.46 -56.69 -10.54
CA TRP A 505 -12.48 -56.29 -9.53
C TRP A 505 -11.08 -56.76 -9.90
N LYS A 506 -10.16 -55.82 -10.15
CA LYS A 506 -8.82 -56.15 -10.63
C LYS A 506 -7.81 -56.48 -9.51
N GLY A 507 -8.16 -56.17 -8.26
CA GLY A 507 -7.27 -56.30 -7.11
C GLY A 507 -6.04 -55.38 -7.19
N GLY A 508 -5.17 -55.43 -6.18
CA GLY A 508 -3.99 -54.55 -6.09
C GLY A 508 -4.28 -53.24 -5.34
N SER A 509 -3.39 -52.25 -5.48
CA SER A 509 -3.60 -50.91 -4.90
C SER A 509 -4.51 -50.06 -5.78
N ASP A 510 -5.26 -49.14 -5.18
CA ASP A 510 -6.06 -48.18 -5.94
C ASP A 510 -5.21 -47.36 -6.94
N GLU A 511 -5.74 -47.17 -8.15
CA GLU A 511 -5.10 -46.37 -9.21
C GLU A 511 -6.03 -45.27 -9.72
N TRP A 512 -5.44 -44.18 -10.22
CA TRP A 512 -6.18 -43.10 -10.88
C TRP A 512 -5.83 -43.05 -12.36
N LYS A 513 -6.84 -43.18 -13.21
CA LYS A 513 -6.70 -43.11 -14.66
C LYS A 513 -7.26 -41.79 -15.20
N TRP A 514 -6.48 -41.16 -16.06
CA TRP A 514 -6.92 -40.02 -16.85
C TRP A 514 -7.52 -40.52 -18.18
N THR A 515 -8.78 -40.17 -18.46
CA THR A 515 -9.52 -40.72 -19.61
C THR A 515 -9.63 -39.77 -20.80
N ALA A 516 -8.97 -38.60 -20.75
CA ALA A 516 -9.05 -37.64 -21.85
C ALA A 516 -8.06 -37.90 -23.00
N ASP A 517 -7.14 -38.84 -22.83
CA ASP A 517 -6.20 -39.32 -23.84
C ASP A 517 -5.90 -40.81 -23.64
N ASP A 518 -5.29 -41.43 -24.66
CA ASP A 518 -4.99 -42.87 -24.68
C ASP A 518 -3.79 -43.24 -23.79
N GLU A 519 -3.04 -42.26 -23.27
CA GLU A 519 -1.87 -42.48 -22.41
C GLU A 519 -2.27 -42.86 -20.98
N GLY A 520 -3.49 -42.52 -20.54
CA GLY A 520 -4.00 -42.89 -19.23
C GLY A 520 -3.40 -42.10 -18.06
N VAL A 521 -2.43 -41.22 -18.32
CA VAL A 521 -1.68 -40.45 -17.33
C VAL A 521 -1.98 -38.96 -17.47
N PHE A 522 -2.33 -38.32 -16.36
CA PHE A 522 -2.63 -36.88 -16.38
C PHE A 522 -1.40 -36.04 -16.75
N SER A 523 -1.54 -35.17 -17.75
CA SER A 523 -0.58 -34.11 -18.01
C SER A 523 -1.23 -32.74 -18.15
N VAL A 524 -0.57 -31.71 -17.60
CA VAL A 524 -1.04 -30.32 -17.69
C VAL A 524 -1.14 -29.85 -19.14
N LYS A 525 -0.28 -30.38 -20.02
CA LYS A 525 -0.29 -30.10 -21.45
C LYS A 525 -1.60 -30.57 -22.08
N GLN A 526 -1.98 -31.82 -21.87
CA GLN A 526 -3.20 -32.40 -22.45
C GLN A 526 -4.47 -31.81 -21.84
N ALA A 527 -4.50 -31.60 -20.52
CA ALA A 527 -5.60 -30.90 -19.87
C ALA A 527 -5.81 -29.48 -20.43
N LYS A 528 -4.73 -28.76 -20.75
CA LYS A 528 -4.81 -27.44 -21.39
C LYS A 528 -5.35 -27.52 -22.82
N VAL A 529 -4.94 -28.52 -23.59
CA VAL A 529 -5.47 -28.76 -24.94
C VAL A 529 -6.97 -29.06 -24.88
N LEU A 530 -7.40 -29.97 -23.99
CA LEU A 530 -8.80 -30.32 -23.75
C LEU A 530 -9.64 -29.10 -23.34
N MET A 531 -9.13 -28.26 -22.44
CA MET A 531 -9.82 -27.03 -22.03
C MET A 531 -9.85 -25.95 -23.13
N SER A 532 -8.97 -26.02 -24.13
CA SER A 532 -8.82 -25.00 -25.19
C SER A 532 -9.44 -25.41 -26.54
N SER A 533 -9.92 -26.64 -26.68
CA SER A 533 -10.37 -27.26 -27.94
C SER A 533 -11.83 -26.98 -28.30
N GLY A 534 -12.51 -26.07 -27.60
CA GLY A 534 -13.81 -25.55 -28.03
C GLY A 534 -13.66 -24.76 -29.34
N PRO A 535 -14.77 -24.39 -30.02
CA PRO A 535 -14.69 -23.48 -31.15
C PRO A 535 -13.99 -22.22 -30.69
N VAL A 536 -12.72 -22.11 -31.07
CA VAL A 536 -11.88 -20.96 -30.76
C VAL A 536 -12.56 -19.82 -31.50
N GLN A 537 -13.16 -18.88 -30.76
CA GLN A 537 -13.23 -17.51 -31.26
C GLN A 537 -11.77 -17.14 -31.52
N GLN A 538 -11.38 -17.22 -32.79
CA GLN A 538 -10.06 -16.88 -33.29
C GLN A 538 -9.83 -15.39 -33.05
N ASN A 539 -9.50 -15.01 -31.83
CA ASN A 539 -8.81 -13.77 -31.57
C ASN A 539 -7.35 -13.97 -31.95
N ILE A 540 -7.10 -14.11 -33.26
CA ILE A 540 -5.78 -14.07 -33.90
C ILE A 540 -5.30 -12.62 -33.96
N TRP A 541 -5.34 -11.93 -32.81
CA TRP A 541 -4.76 -10.62 -32.70
C TRP A 541 -3.68 -10.67 -31.62
N CYS A 542 -2.42 -10.55 -32.06
CA CYS A 542 -1.26 -10.48 -31.20
C CYS A 542 -0.84 -9.01 -31.04
N MET A 543 -0.87 -8.51 -29.80
CA MET A 543 -0.48 -7.12 -29.52
C MET A 543 1.01 -6.91 -29.84
N ASN A 544 1.32 -5.89 -30.64
CA ASN A 544 2.69 -5.50 -30.88
C ASN A 544 3.24 -4.70 -29.68
N TRP A 545 4.06 -5.35 -28.87
CA TRP A 545 4.67 -4.74 -27.68
C TRP A 545 5.81 -3.75 -28.00
N LYS A 546 6.37 -3.81 -29.22
CA LYS A 546 7.43 -2.90 -29.67
C LYS A 546 6.80 -1.62 -30.24
N GLY A 547 6.94 -0.51 -29.50
CA GLY A 547 6.42 0.80 -29.91
C GLY A 547 6.55 1.85 -28.81
N TRP A 548 6.54 3.13 -29.21
CA TRP A 548 6.77 4.30 -28.35
C TRP A 548 5.62 4.63 -27.37
N ALA A 549 4.45 4.02 -27.56
CA ALA A 549 3.36 4.13 -26.59
C ALA A 549 3.79 3.57 -25.21
N PRO A 550 3.51 4.28 -24.10
CA PRO A 550 3.84 3.80 -22.76
C PRO A 550 3.29 2.40 -22.49
N LEU A 551 4.05 1.57 -21.75
CA LEU A 551 3.66 0.18 -21.44
C LEU A 551 2.27 0.10 -20.80
N LYS A 552 1.90 1.08 -19.98
CA LYS A 552 0.57 1.21 -19.37
C LYS A 552 -0.58 1.29 -20.39
N CYS A 553 -0.39 2.05 -21.48
CA CYS A 553 -1.38 2.18 -22.55
C CYS A 553 -1.51 0.86 -23.32
N LYS A 554 -0.36 0.21 -23.59
CA LYS A 554 -0.30 -1.10 -24.26
C LYS A 554 -1.00 -2.20 -23.46
N VAL A 555 -0.79 -2.26 -22.14
CA VAL A 555 -1.45 -3.23 -21.24
C VAL A 555 -2.95 -2.99 -21.17
N MET A 556 -3.39 -1.73 -21.08
CA MET A 556 -4.82 -1.40 -21.05
C MET A 556 -5.50 -1.76 -22.38
N ALA A 557 -4.93 -1.34 -23.52
CA ALA A 557 -5.44 -1.67 -24.85
C ALA A 557 -5.52 -3.18 -25.08
N TRP A 558 -4.50 -3.93 -24.67
CA TRP A 558 -4.52 -5.40 -24.72
C TRP A 558 -5.66 -5.99 -23.87
N ARG A 559 -5.89 -5.48 -22.65
CA ARG A 559 -6.99 -5.92 -21.79
C ARG A 559 -8.37 -5.59 -22.35
N ALA A 560 -8.50 -4.44 -23.00
CA ALA A 560 -9.71 -4.02 -23.68
C ALA A 560 -10.02 -4.93 -24.87
N ALA A 561 -9.03 -5.22 -25.70
CA ALA A 561 -9.14 -6.12 -26.85
C ALA A 561 -9.54 -7.56 -26.49
N ILE A 562 -9.25 -8.03 -25.27
CA ILE A 562 -9.65 -9.35 -24.78
C ILE A 562 -10.88 -9.31 -23.86
N ASN A 563 -11.62 -8.19 -23.83
CA ASN A 563 -12.82 -7.98 -23.01
C ASN A 563 -12.60 -8.24 -21.49
N ARG A 564 -11.44 -7.83 -20.95
CA ARG A 564 -11.07 -7.98 -19.53
C ARG A 564 -10.92 -6.64 -18.79
N LEU A 565 -11.68 -5.64 -19.21
CA LEU A 565 -11.86 -4.40 -18.46
C LEU A 565 -13.06 -4.52 -17.49
N PRO A 566 -12.98 -3.87 -16.31
CA PRO A 566 -14.07 -3.88 -15.33
C PRO A 566 -15.19 -2.92 -15.74
N THR A 567 -16.14 -3.39 -16.55
CA THR A 567 -17.38 -2.68 -16.90
C THR A 567 -18.52 -3.03 -15.93
N LYS A 568 -19.58 -2.20 -15.81
CA LYS A 568 -20.75 -2.50 -14.94
C LYS A 568 -21.31 -3.91 -15.13
N LEU A 569 -21.40 -4.37 -16.38
CA LEU A 569 -21.85 -5.73 -16.70
C LEU A 569 -20.92 -6.82 -16.14
N SER A 570 -19.60 -6.65 -16.26
CA SER A 570 -18.59 -7.60 -15.77
C SER A 570 -18.46 -7.67 -14.24
N LEU A 571 -19.04 -6.70 -13.53
CA LEU A 571 -18.98 -6.54 -12.08
C LEU A 571 -20.08 -7.30 -11.33
N ASN A 572 -21.03 -7.91 -12.06
CA ASN A 572 -22.08 -8.77 -11.50
C ASN A 572 -21.57 -10.20 -11.18
N TRP A 573 -20.26 -10.46 -11.29
CA TRP A 573 -19.65 -11.77 -11.05
C TRP A 573 -18.69 -11.82 -9.85
N SER A 574 -18.87 -12.86 -9.04
CA SER A 574 -18.28 -13.08 -7.73
C SER A 574 -16.84 -13.62 -7.78
N ASN A 575 -15.88 -12.73 -8.03
CA ASN A 575 -14.49 -12.89 -7.56
C ASN A 575 -13.67 -11.61 -7.81
N ALA A 576 -13.76 -10.67 -6.88
CA ALA A 576 -13.39 -9.29 -7.13
C ALA A 576 -12.18 -8.77 -6.30
N GLU A 577 -11.44 -9.66 -5.64
CA GLU A 577 -10.27 -9.32 -4.80
C GLU A 577 -8.97 -9.21 -5.60
N SER A 578 -8.77 -10.09 -6.58
CA SER A 578 -7.57 -10.12 -7.45
C SER A 578 -7.55 -8.94 -8.42
N LEU A 579 -8.72 -8.50 -8.89
CA LEU A 579 -8.87 -7.38 -9.80
C LEU A 579 -8.60 -6.03 -9.10
N CYS A 580 -9.05 -5.86 -7.83
CA CYS A 580 -8.79 -4.64 -7.05
C CYS A 580 -7.31 -4.44 -6.71
N ARG A 581 -6.56 -5.52 -6.46
CA ARG A 581 -5.10 -5.43 -6.27
C ARG A 581 -4.39 -4.99 -7.55
N MET A 582 -4.82 -5.49 -8.71
CA MET A 582 -4.22 -5.14 -9.99
C MET A 582 -4.60 -3.72 -10.46
N ILE A 583 -5.85 -3.28 -10.22
CA ILE A 583 -6.31 -1.90 -10.49
C ILE A 583 -5.60 -0.90 -9.57
N ARG A 584 -5.38 -1.22 -8.29
CA ARG A 584 -4.58 -0.39 -7.37
C ARG A 584 -3.13 -0.24 -7.82
N VAL A 585 -2.51 -1.30 -8.35
CA VAL A 585 -1.12 -1.24 -8.84
C VAL A 585 -1.02 -0.45 -10.15
N ILE A 586 -2.01 -0.57 -11.05
CA ILE A 586 -2.01 0.15 -12.33
C ILE A 586 -2.37 1.64 -12.16
N PHE A 587 -3.31 2.00 -11.26
CA PHE A 587 -3.65 3.41 -11.00
C PHE A 587 -2.64 4.12 -10.10
N ALA A 588 -2.07 3.46 -9.08
CA ALA A 588 -1.06 4.07 -8.22
C ALA A 588 0.26 4.38 -8.96
N ALA A 589 0.54 3.69 -10.07
CA ALA A 589 1.69 3.98 -10.92
C ALA A 589 1.50 5.19 -11.85
N THR A 590 0.33 5.86 -11.83
CA THR A 590 0.03 6.99 -12.75
C THR A 590 -0.30 8.32 -12.08
N THR A 591 -0.26 8.45 -10.76
CA THR A 591 -0.54 9.73 -10.09
C THR A 591 0.56 10.15 -9.10
N LYS A 592 1.42 11.08 -9.55
CA LYS A 592 2.17 12.00 -8.66
C LYS A 592 1.28 13.16 -8.14
N LYS A 593 -0.05 13.00 -8.14
CA LYS A 593 -1.00 14.00 -7.60
C LYS A 593 -2.08 13.32 -6.77
N GLN A 594 -2.19 13.73 -5.52
CA GLN A 594 -3.39 13.51 -4.69
C GLN A 594 -4.57 14.27 -5.33
N HIS A 595 -5.41 13.58 -6.09
CA HIS A 595 -6.80 14.00 -6.29
C HIS A 595 -7.71 12.83 -5.94
N ARG A 596 -8.85 13.19 -5.31
CA ARG A 596 -9.90 12.32 -4.79
C ARG A 596 -10.14 11.10 -5.68
N THR A 597 -10.00 9.92 -5.07
CA THR A 597 -10.58 8.67 -5.52
C THR A 597 -12.07 8.85 -5.76
N TYR A 598 -12.52 8.71 -7.01
CA TYR A 598 -13.88 8.27 -7.28
C TYR A 598 -13.77 6.78 -7.57
N LEU A 599 -14.33 5.99 -6.65
CA LEU A 599 -14.47 4.55 -6.82
C LEU A 599 -15.51 4.33 -7.93
N PRO A 600 -15.24 3.49 -8.95
CA PRO A 600 -16.28 3.07 -9.88
C PRO A 600 -17.35 2.30 -9.10
N ALA A 601 -18.61 2.39 -9.53
CA ALA A 601 -19.82 1.79 -8.94
C ALA A 601 -19.61 0.35 -8.37
N SER A 602 -18.67 -0.40 -8.96
CA SER A 602 -18.05 -1.64 -8.46
C SER A 602 -17.70 -1.76 -6.96
N GLU A 603 -17.25 -0.69 -6.30
CA GLU A 603 -16.77 -0.79 -4.90
C GLU A 603 -17.91 -0.57 -3.88
N LEU A 604 -19.05 -0.02 -4.32
CA LEU A 604 -20.27 0.13 -3.52
C LEU A 604 -21.04 -1.20 -3.45
N VAL A 605 -21.06 -1.98 -4.53
CA VAL A 605 -21.67 -3.33 -4.59
C VAL A 605 -20.98 -4.30 -3.62
N LYS A 606 -19.65 -4.22 -3.49
CA LYS A 606 -18.89 -5.07 -2.55
C LYS A 606 -19.11 -4.72 -1.07
N ARG A 607 -19.77 -3.59 -0.78
CA ARG A 607 -20.09 -3.12 0.57
C ARG A 607 -21.59 -3.24 0.88
N GLY A 608 -22.35 -3.93 0.04
CA GLY A 608 -23.76 -4.22 0.27
C GLY A 608 -24.74 -3.12 -0.16
N VAL A 609 -24.33 -2.20 -1.04
CA VAL A 609 -25.22 -1.17 -1.61
C VAL A 609 -25.74 -1.64 -2.98
N PRO A 610 -27.07 -1.77 -3.20
CA PRO A 610 -27.63 -2.15 -4.50
C PRO A 610 -27.41 -1.04 -5.54
N LEU A 611 -26.99 -1.40 -6.77
CA LEU A 611 -26.92 -0.45 -7.88
C LEU A 611 -28.25 -0.42 -8.65
N PRO A 612 -28.76 0.75 -9.07
CA PRO A 612 -30.08 0.85 -9.69
C PRO A 612 -30.17 0.37 -11.15
N ASN A 613 -29.06 0.39 -11.93
CA ASN A 613 -29.05 -0.03 -13.34
C ASN A 613 -27.64 -0.44 -13.85
N ASP A 614 -27.61 -1.02 -15.05
CA ASP A 614 -26.45 -1.49 -15.81
C ASP A 614 -26.11 -0.59 -17.04
N THR A 615 -26.78 0.55 -17.18
CA THR A 615 -26.60 1.46 -18.32
C THR A 615 -25.32 2.29 -18.22
N CYS A 616 -24.77 2.64 -19.38
CA CYS A 616 -23.56 3.43 -19.58
C CYS A 616 -23.71 4.84 -19.02
N ASP A 617 -22.79 5.27 -18.15
CA ASP A 617 -22.83 6.61 -17.52
C ASP A 617 -22.65 7.78 -18.50
N LEU A 618 -22.24 7.50 -19.75
CA LEU A 618 -22.03 8.53 -20.76
C LEU A 618 -23.31 8.80 -21.57
N CYS A 619 -23.91 7.76 -22.12
CA CYS A 619 -25.08 7.91 -22.98
C CYS A 619 -26.41 7.63 -22.25
N SER A 620 -26.37 7.00 -21.07
CA SER A 620 -27.51 6.53 -20.27
C SER A 620 -28.51 5.61 -20.99
N ASN A 621 -28.22 5.20 -22.23
CA ASN A 621 -29.19 4.52 -23.12
C ASN A 621 -28.86 3.04 -23.41
N ASN A 622 -27.61 2.61 -23.22
CA ASN A 622 -27.17 1.25 -23.56
C ASN A 622 -26.38 0.64 -22.39
N GLU A 623 -26.31 -0.69 -22.31
CA GLU A 623 -25.50 -1.40 -21.32
C GLU A 623 -24.01 -1.01 -21.41
N GLU A 624 -23.37 -0.85 -20.25
CA GLU A 624 -21.94 -0.54 -20.19
C GLU A 624 -21.08 -1.78 -20.47
N THR A 625 -20.70 -1.95 -21.74
CA THR A 625 -19.74 -2.96 -22.22
C THR A 625 -18.44 -2.32 -22.71
N THR A 626 -17.38 -3.11 -22.89
CA THR A 626 -16.09 -2.60 -23.39
C THR A 626 -16.27 -2.05 -24.80
N SER A 627 -16.94 -2.79 -25.68
CA SER A 627 -17.27 -2.35 -27.04
C SER A 627 -18.15 -1.10 -27.00
N HIS A 628 -19.17 -1.03 -26.13
CA HIS A 628 -19.96 0.19 -26.01
C HIS A 628 -19.10 1.40 -25.57
N LEU A 629 -18.24 1.26 -24.57
CA LEU A 629 -17.43 2.39 -24.06
C LEU A 629 -16.43 2.94 -25.09
N PHE A 630 -15.88 2.08 -25.96
CA PHE A 630 -14.78 2.46 -26.87
C PHE A 630 -15.18 2.61 -28.33
N THR A 631 -16.25 1.98 -28.78
CA THR A 631 -16.66 1.97 -30.19
C THR A 631 -18.14 2.27 -30.38
N GLY A 632 -19.01 1.80 -29.47
CA GLY A 632 -20.46 1.93 -29.60
C GLY A 632 -21.10 3.18 -28.98
N CYS A 633 -20.39 3.93 -28.14
CA CYS A 633 -20.93 5.12 -27.46
C CYS A 633 -20.78 6.35 -28.35
N MET A 634 -21.79 7.24 -28.37
CA MET A 634 -21.73 8.47 -29.17
C MET A 634 -20.54 9.38 -28.81
N PHE A 635 -20.10 9.35 -27.53
CA PHE A 635 -18.92 10.06 -27.07
C PHE A 635 -17.62 9.45 -27.61
N ALA A 636 -17.57 8.12 -27.74
CA ALA A 636 -16.45 7.44 -28.36
C ALA A 636 -16.38 7.74 -29.86
N ALA A 637 -17.53 7.76 -30.55
CA ALA A 637 -17.62 8.13 -31.97
C ALA A 637 -17.08 9.56 -32.22
N GLU A 638 -17.41 10.52 -31.36
CA GLU A 638 -16.89 11.90 -31.45
C GLU A 638 -15.36 11.96 -31.27
N ILE A 639 -14.78 11.14 -30.37
CA ILE A 639 -13.33 11.06 -30.20
C ILE A 639 -12.67 10.53 -31.49
N TRP A 640 -13.22 9.48 -32.10
CA TRP A 640 -12.65 8.90 -33.32
C TRP A 640 -12.80 9.84 -34.52
N SER A 641 -13.92 10.56 -34.66
CA SER A 641 -14.13 11.60 -35.68
C SER A 641 -13.08 12.72 -35.61
N ARG A 642 -12.70 13.16 -34.40
CA ARG A 642 -11.62 14.13 -34.21
C ARG A 642 -10.26 13.56 -34.59
N MET A 643 -10.04 12.27 -34.31
CA MET A 643 -8.80 11.59 -34.69
C MET A 643 -8.70 11.37 -36.20
N GLU A 644 -9.80 11.07 -36.89
CA GLU A 644 -9.87 11.03 -38.35
C GLU A 644 -9.38 12.34 -38.96
N THR A 645 -9.91 13.45 -38.45
CA THR A 645 -9.55 14.80 -38.91
C THR A 645 -8.09 15.12 -38.60
N TRP A 646 -7.64 14.85 -37.38
CA TRP A 646 -6.28 15.18 -36.93
C TRP A 646 -5.20 14.37 -37.67
N CYS A 647 -5.45 13.08 -37.90
CA CYS A 647 -4.51 12.17 -38.56
C CYS A 647 -4.75 12.06 -40.08
N ARG A 648 -5.74 12.78 -40.63
CA ARG A 648 -6.16 12.72 -42.05
C ARG A 648 -6.42 11.30 -42.53
N LEU A 649 -7.17 10.53 -41.74
CA LEU A 649 -7.49 9.13 -42.03
C LEU A 649 -8.76 9.02 -42.85
N SER A 650 -8.93 7.90 -43.55
CA SER A 650 -10.27 7.51 -44.01
C SER A 650 -11.20 7.25 -42.82
N PRO A 651 -12.53 7.41 -42.98
CA PRO A 651 -13.49 7.23 -41.89
C PRO A 651 -13.26 5.91 -41.12
N ILE A 652 -13.27 5.99 -39.78
CA ILE A 652 -12.99 4.89 -38.88
C ILE A 652 -14.31 4.19 -38.56
N PHE A 653 -14.49 3.00 -39.12
CA PHE A 653 -15.56 2.08 -38.74
C PHE A 653 -14.99 1.03 -37.78
N ALA A 654 -15.25 1.20 -36.49
CA ALA A 654 -14.84 0.25 -35.46
C ALA A 654 -16.05 -0.20 -34.66
N PHE A 655 -16.23 -1.51 -34.53
CA PHE A 655 -17.31 -2.12 -33.75
C PHE A 655 -16.74 -2.75 -32.47
N GLU A 656 -15.48 -3.18 -32.50
CA GLU A 656 -14.72 -3.74 -31.39
C GLU A 656 -13.41 -2.96 -31.16
N VAL A 657 -12.85 -3.08 -29.94
CA VAL A 657 -11.55 -2.43 -29.62
C VAL A 657 -10.42 -2.97 -30.51
N VAL A 658 -10.53 -4.21 -30.97
CA VAL A 658 -9.56 -4.81 -31.90
C VAL A 658 -9.51 -4.06 -33.22
N ASP A 659 -10.65 -3.59 -33.73
CA ASP A 659 -10.73 -2.84 -35.00
C ASP A 659 -9.92 -1.54 -34.93
N LEU A 660 -9.96 -0.87 -33.77
CA LEU A 660 -9.16 0.34 -33.53
C LEU A 660 -7.66 0.05 -33.47
N LEU A 661 -7.28 -1.15 -33.03
CA LEU A 661 -5.87 -1.54 -32.89
C LEU A 661 -5.27 -2.07 -34.20
N THR A 662 -6.11 -2.56 -35.11
CA THR A 662 -5.74 -2.99 -36.47
C THR A 662 -5.94 -1.89 -37.51
N LEU A 663 -6.62 -0.79 -37.16
CA LEU A 663 -6.93 0.32 -38.06
C LEU A 663 -5.72 0.82 -38.86
N ALA A 664 -4.56 0.98 -38.20
CA ALA A 664 -3.34 1.46 -38.85
C ALA A 664 -2.83 0.52 -39.96
N ASP A 665 -3.16 -0.76 -39.91
CA ASP A 665 -2.76 -1.73 -40.92
C ASP A 665 -3.61 -1.62 -42.19
N VAL A 666 -4.87 -1.18 -42.07
CA VAL A 666 -5.84 -1.00 -43.16
C VAL A 666 -5.62 0.31 -43.93
N GLN A 667 -5.00 1.31 -43.31
CA GLN A 667 -4.73 2.60 -43.96
C GLN A 667 -3.57 2.51 -44.97
N GLN A 668 -3.67 3.24 -46.09
CA GLN A 668 -2.60 3.34 -47.11
C GLN A 668 -1.49 4.30 -46.66
N LEU A 669 -0.77 3.94 -45.60
CA LEU A 669 0.28 4.75 -44.98
C LEU A 669 1.66 4.07 -45.11
N SER A 670 2.73 4.89 -45.08
CA SER A 670 4.10 4.39 -45.01
C SER A 670 4.34 3.58 -43.73
N LYS A 671 5.32 2.67 -43.73
CA LYS A 671 5.65 1.82 -42.55
C LYS A 671 5.90 2.64 -41.27
N THR A 672 6.57 3.78 -41.41
CA THR A 672 6.82 4.72 -40.31
C THR A 672 5.53 5.38 -39.81
N ASN A 673 4.67 5.82 -40.72
CA ASN A 673 3.39 6.43 -40.37
C ASN A 673 2.41 5.42 -39.74
N LYS A 674 2.40 4.17 -40.20
CA LYS A 674 1.67 3.07 -39.54
C LYS A 674 2.16 2.86 -38.10
N HIS A 675 3.48 2.90 -37.88
CA HIS A 675 4.05 2.77 -36.54
C HIS A 675 3.66 3.93 -35.61
N ILE A 676 3.67 5.17 -36.13
CA ILE A 676 3.25 6.36 -35.39
C ILE A 676 1.75 6.28 -35.05
N LEU A 677 0.92 5.96 -36.05
CA LEU A 677 -0.53 5.86 -35.90
C LEU A 677 -0.94 4.79 -34.87
N LYS A 678 -0.28 3.63 -34.85
CA LYS A 678 -0.49 2.61 -33.80
C LYS A 678 -0.24 3.17 -32.40
N GLY A 679 0.82 3.96 -32.23
CA GLY A 679 1.11 4.61 -30.95
C GLY A 679 0.06 5.65 -30.53
N ILE A 680 -0.44 6.41 -31.51
CA ILE A 680 -1.54 7.38 -31.32
C ILE A 680 -2.83 6.67 -30.89
N LEU A 681 -3.26 5.62 -31.60
CA LEU A 681 -4.49 4.87 -31.32
C LEU A 681 -4.46 4.20 -29.94
N ILE A 682 -3.34 3.57 -29.57
CA ILE A 682 -3.15 2.96 -28.24
C ILE A 682 -3.18 4.01 -27.13
N THR A 683 -2.66 5.21 -27.39
CA THR A 683 -2.63 6.30 -26.41
C THR A 683 -4.00 6.96 -26.28
N ALA A 684 -4.72 7.13 -27.40
CA ALA A 684 -6.07 7.67 -27.43
C ALA A 684 -7.09 6.79 -26.72
N LEU A 685 -6.95 5.45 -26.76
CA LEU A 685 -7.79 4.56 -25.95
C LEU A 685 -7.72 4.89 -24.44
N LEU A 686 -6.55 5.28 -23.93
CA LEU A 686 -6.40 5.67 -22.52
C LEU A 686 -6.97 7.07 -22.23
N TYR A 687 -6.75 8.02 -23.13
CA TYR A 687 -7.24 9.39 -22.97
C TYR A 687 -8.73 9.54 -23.22
N GLY A 688 -9.31 8.77 -24.16
CA GLY A 688 -10.74 8.69 -24.39
C GLY A 688 -11.47 8.27 -23.13
N MET A 689 -10.95 7.27 -22.41
CA MET A 689 -11.47 6.84 -21.11
C MET A 689 -11.36 7.91 -20.01
N LYS A 690 -10.36 8.80 -20.06
CA LYS A 690 -10.23 9.93 -19.13
C LYS A 690 -11.15 11.09 -19.49
N GLY A 691 -11.27 11.42 -20.78
CA GLY A 691 -12.14 12.47 -21.31
C GLY A 691 -13.62 12.14 -21.12
N THR A 692 -14.02 10.86 -21.24
CA THR A 692 -15.37 10.40 -20.93
C THR A 692 -15.73 10.54 -19.45
N ILE A 693 -14.77 10.33 -18.53
CA ILE A 693 -14.95 10.53 -17.07
C ILE A 693 -15.04 12.03 -16.70
N GLU A 694 -14.43 12.91 -17.49
CA GLU A 694 -14.56 14.36 -17.31
C GLU A 694 -15.86 14.90 -17.94
N PHE A 695 -16.32 14.33 -19.07
CA PHE A 695 -17.58 14.68 -19.70
C PHE A 695 -18.81 14.38 -18.83
N SER A 696 -18.80 13.27 -18.09
CA SER A 696 -19.90 12.94 -17.17
C SER A 696 -20.01 13.92 -15.99
N LYS A 697 -18.96 14.69 -15.68
CA LYS A 697 -18.99 15.72 -14.64
C LYS A 697 -19.55 17.05 -15.11
N THR A 698 -19.55 17.32 -16.41
CA THR A 698 -20.08 18.56 -17.00
C THR A 698 -21.60 18.54 -17.22
N ILE A 699 -22.28 17.41 -17.00
CA ILE A 699 -23.74 17.31 -17.13
C ILE A 699 -24.46 17.84 -15.86
N ASP A 700 -23.77 17.94 -14.72
CA ASP A 700 -24.35 18.39 -13.45
C ASP A 700 -24.10 19.88 -13.10
N GLY A 701 -23.64 20.69 -14.06
CA GLY A 701 -23.62 22.15 -13.89
C GLY A 701 -22.47 22.87 -14.58
N GLU A 702 -22.87 23.87 -15.38
CA GLU A 702 -22.08 24.90 -16.09
C GLU A 702 -21.60 24.60 -17.53
N PRO A 703 -21.64 25.60 -18.44
CA PRO A 703 -21.45 25.41 -19.87
C PRO A 703 -19.97 25.19 -20.23
N SER A 704 -19.77 24.27 -21.17
CA SER A 704 -18.49 23.85 -21.74
C SER A 704 -17.59 25.01 -22.18
N LYS A 705 -16.37 25.08 -21.63
CA LYS A 705 -15.25 25.74 -22.30
C LYS A 705 -14.78 24.85 -23.45
N SER A 706 -14.78 25.41 -24.66
CA SER A 706 -14.24 24.76 -25.85
C SER A 706 -12.76 24.47 -25.68
N TRP A 707 -12.37 23.24 -26.01
CA TRP A 707 -10.97 22.88 -26.20
C TRP A 707 -10.56 23.29 -27.61
N ASN A 708 -9.84 24.41 -27.73
CA ASN A 708 -8.98 24.64 -28.88
C ASN A 708 -7.65 23.93 -28.61
N LEU A 709 -7.24 23.07 -29.54
CA LEU A 709 -6.00 22.30 -29.55
C LEU A 709 -4.77 23.19 -29.67
#